data_AF-A0A9N9VTI9-F1
#
_entry.id   AF-A0A9N9VTI9-F1
#
_cell.length_a   1.000
_cell.length_b   1.000
_cell.length_c   1.000
_cell.angle_alpha   90.00
_cell.angle_beta   90.00
_cell.angle_gamma   90.00
#
_symmetry.space_group_name_H-M   'P 1'
#
loop_
_entity.id
_entity.type
_entity.pdbx_description
1 polymer ?
#
loop_
_entity_poly.entity_id
_entity_poly.type
_entity_poly.pdbx_seq_one_letter_code
_entity_poly.pdbx_strand_id
1 'polypeptide(L)'
;MPKQERELAMEETHPGVSMQGSRLSKEVIRLGPASRDTDDESDTEKLRKIPPDDITVAVFCALPFESVAVKYCLDEELDCHPFTWGPAKYVYSFGRIKDHHLVIARPQVGPVKAAQCAATVTQQFQNIRFALMVGIGAGIPSAKRDIRLGDIAVSIPRDDHPGVIQYDFGKYELNGSFILKGCLDKPPPILINADGALEELEIQQKSPLEKIISRITKQPSFFRPTSEDILFEADFSHVKGDNCITCKELGADKVISRPIREQPKVHRGLILSGGGVIKNNEDKDRLRRGRDDAVCFEMEAAGIMDEIPCLVVRGISDYGDSHKHDDWQNYAAGVAAAYARALLRRINGKEVKETALMRKVLDALEHKMDEIGSDLKNHVIVTANEKLRGDILRWLITINYSPQQDRYIRTRHPGTGQWFLNSAEFQKWLGASNQTLVCQGFPGAGKTIMTSVVVEHLQTHFQQGSHSVAYIYCDFQKRAQQMTIDILVSVLKQLTTKLAITPDGVRDLYSQHQHDNVLFLETADISKAIVRVISGHKRVFIIVDALDECPDAKELVSQLLQIQNMTGANLFITSRPDKDMKKRLEQGIFAEIRATVQDLNIYIDQRASELVAVEADDEVFQGDFRAEMKQQITESVHGIFLLARFYIDSLADKTTRNEILRELKSLPKGPLTYDEAYGKTIKRIRTQPPPRLRLANQVLTLLACAERPLTMKELGDALAVRPSHSLLDKGDIPNGFIIVTVCMGLVMVEEDSGIIRLVHHTALEYLRDNTACLSSLVNPAIPDSVTVFDAHKNHAAWCDAHRYFGTICLSYLSLAVFGSGACLRKAEFTERLQSNPLFHYAAHNWGHHVRQSLVLCDEVMSFFREPLKVEASAQLLETMLGSEGVWQGYTRQLTPLHLVAYFGIHSAVQLLCEASADVEDSFGRTPLLLAAENGHEAVVRVLAARNDVNPDRRDIRGDTPLSRATKKGHVGVVRALLEAGADVDIEVNGHKEWNCGGVKYQTWDNMTPLHLAAQRDDLIIVSLLLNWGAKVNKPSTSHSTSREIIKNPLSYVCSHGSSNDGYRATMRPLSYHSSYGYPDYRYSTTMYNSDHRFRGICNKSHDVVEVRSHTTISTALHNAYSQPMVKKLLEHGATSKYSVIHNPTGTESLSSFSLASLR
;
A
#
# COMPACT_ATOMS: atom_id res chain seq x y z
N MET A 1 18.88 -36.66 -46.50
CA MET A 1 19.13 -38.07 -46.90
C MET A 1 20.36 -38.61 -46.14
N PRO A 2 20.55 -39.94 -45.97
CA PRO A 2 21.29 -40.50 -44.82
C PRO A 2 22.46 -41.49 -45.11
N LYS A 3 23.27 -41.84 -44.07
CA LYS A 3 24.20 -43.01 -43.84
C LYS A 3 24.99 -42.77 -42.51
N GLN A 4 25.83 -43.65 -41.90
CA GLN A 4 25.89 -45.10 -41.54
C GLN A 4 27.07 -45.27 -40.50
N GLU A 5 27.06 -46.10 -39.44
CA GLU A 5 27.30 -47.59 -39.29
C GLU A 5 28.76 -48.09 -39.55
N ARG A 6 29.40 -49.06 -38.81
CA ARG A 6 29.07 -49.89 -37.58
C ARG A 6 30.19 -50.91 -37.08
N GLU A 7 29.84 -51.84 -36.14
CA GLU A 7 30.43 -53.16 -35.69
C GLU A 7 31.50 -53.24 -34.53
N LEU A 8 31.74 -54.32 -33.71
CA LEU A 8 31.19 -55.71 -33.48
C LEU A 8 31.63 -56.38 -32.09
N ALA A 9 31.21 -57.64 -31.79
CA ALA A 9 31.79 -58.71 -30.87
C ALA A 9 31.61 -58.63 -29.30
N MET A 10 31.74 -59.66 -28.40
CA MET A 10 31.79 -61.17 -28.41
C MET A 10 31.58 -61.83 -26.97
N GLU A 11 31.67 -63.17 -26.80
CA GLU A 11 31.21 -64.05 -25.65
C GLU A 11 32.34 -64.90 -24.94
N GLU A 12 32.21 -65.80 -23.92
CA GLU A 12 31.11 -66.30 -23.01
C GLU A 12 31.49 -66.28 -21.47
N THR A 13 31.61 -67.31 -20.57
CA THR A 13 31.55 -68.81 -20.50
C THR A 13 31.30 -69.34 -19.05
N HIS A 14 30.48 -70.39 -18.76
CA HIS A 14 30.17 -70.84 -17.34
C HIS A 14 29.82 -72.35 -17.04
N PRO A 15 30.42 -73.01 -15.99
CA PRO A 15 29.94 -74.30 -15.39
C PRO A 15 30.01 -74.42 -13.81
N GLY A 16 29.63 -75.56 -13.15
CA GLY A 16 29.98 -75.81 -11.71
C GLY A 16 29.31 -76.91 -10.84
N VAL A 17 28.35 -76.52 -9.96
CA VAL A 17 27.67 -77.30 -8.87
C VAL A 17 28.40 -77.34 -7.50
N SER A 18 27.73 -77.74 -6.39
CA SER A 18 28.02 -77.35 -4.98
C SER A 18 27.66 -78.39 -3.87
N MET A 19 27.98 -78.08 -2.59
CA MET A 19 27.55 -78.78 -1.34
C MET A 19 27.23 -77.78 -0.20
N GLN A 20 26.95 -78.23 1.04
CA GLN A 20 26.42 -77.39 2.14
C GLN A 20 27.36 -76.25 2.63
N GLY A 21 26.79 -75.07 2.89
CA GLY A 21 27.46 -73.91 3.50
C GLY A 21 26.50 -72.77 3.84
N SER A 22 26.90 -71.85 4.73
CA SER A 22 26.00 -70.81 5.27
C SER A 22 26.10 -69.45 4.56
N ARG A 23 24.98 -68.69 4.61
CA ARG A 23 24.84 -67.22 4.47
C ARG A 23 24.91 -66.59 3.07
N LEU A 24 24.19 -65.46 2.98
CA LEU A 24 24.24 -64.39 1.98
C LEU A 24 23.80 -64.73 0.54
N SER A 25 22.49 -64.57 0.32
CA SER A 25 21.88 -64.44 -1.00
C SER A 25 22.38 -63.20 -1.76
N LYS A 26 23.15 -63.43 -2.83
CA LYS A 26 23.34 -62.50 -3.96
C LYS A 26 23.67 -63.31 -5.22
N GLU A 27 22.83 -63.20 -6.24
CA GLU A 27 23.19 -62.88 -7.63
C GLU A 27 21.93 -62.22 -8.23
N VAL A 28 21.99 -61.03 -8.84
CA VAL A 28 22.66 -60.56 -10.06
C VAL A 28 21.75 -60.69 -11.29
N ILE A 29 21.69 -59.59 -12.04
CA ILE A 29 20.86 -59.36 -13.22
C ILE A 29 21.44 -60.12 -14.41
N ARG A 30 20.57 -60.65 -15.29
CA ARG A 30 20.87 -60.80 -16.72
C ARG A 30 19.84 -60.05 -17.55
N LEU A 31 20.27 -59.53 -18.69
CA LEU A 31 19.49 -58.67 -19.59
C LEU A 31 19.44 -59.25 -21.00
N GLY A 32 18.32 -58.96 -21.68
CA GLY A 32 18.22 -58.83 -23.14
C GLY A 32 17.75 -60.07 -23.92
N PRO A 33 17.50 -59.92 -25.23
CA PRO A 33 17.40 -58.67 -26.01
C PRO A 33 16.00 -58.46 -26.62
N ALA A 34 15.79 -57.32 -27.29
CA ALA A 34 14.50 -56.93 -27.85
C ALA A 34 14.14 -57.65 -29.17
N SER A 35 12.84 -57.87 -29.39
CA SER A 35 12.23 -58.11 -30.70
C SER A 35 10.91 -57.32 -30.82
N ARG A 36 10.35 -57.25 -32.03
CA ARG A 36 9.39 -56.20 -32.46
C ARG A 36 7.91 -56.60 -32.40
N ASP A 37 7.09 -55.56 -32.31
CA ASP A 37 5.74 -55.40 -32.90
C ASP A 37 4.66 -56.46 -32.61
N THR A 38 3.99 -56.31 -31.45
CA THR A 38 2.51 -56.28 -31.34
C THR A 38 2.10 -55.39 -30.16
N ASP A 39 0.94 -54.76 -30.22
CA ASP A 39 0.44 -53.84 -29.18
C ASP A 39 0.11 -54.57 -27.86
N ASP A 40 0.67 -54.10 -26.74
CA ASP A 40 0.07 -54.28 -25.40
C ASP A 40 0.56 -53.21 -24.40
N GLU A 41 -0.36 -52.52 -23.72
CA GLU A 41 -0.06 -51.42 -22.78
C GLU A 41 0.12 -51.90 -21.32
N SER A 42 1.07 -52.79 -21.05
CA SER A 42 1.47 -53.06 -19.66
C SER A 42 2.89 -53.61 -19.47
N ASP A 43 3.79 -52.75 -18.98
CA ASP A 43 4.48 -53.00 -17.70
C ASP A 43 5.24 -51.75 -17.22
N THR A 44 4.48 -50.71 -16.85
CA THR A 44 4.98 -49.75 -15.86
C THR A 44 4.84 -50.39 -14.48
N GLU A 45 5.97 -50.65 -13.82
CA GLU A 45 6.00 -51.22 -12.47
C GLU A 45 5.17 -50.33 -11.53
N LYS A 46 4.00 -50.84 -11.09
CA LYS A 46 2.96 -50.03 -10.42
C LYS A 46 3.40 -49.62 -9.03
N LEU A 47 4.12 -48.49 -8.95
CA LEU A 47 4.59 -47.85 -7.72
C LEU A 47 3.48 -47.79 -6.67
N ARG A 48 3.83 -48.08 -5.42
CA ARG A 48 2.87 -48.12 -4.32
C ARG A 48 2.32 -46.72 -4.07
N LYS A 49 1.04 -46.51 -4.42
CA LYS A 49 0.30 -45.28 -4.13
C LYS A 49 0.18 -45.07 -2.61
N ILE A 50 0.45 -43.85 -2.16
CA ILE A 50 0.19 -43.36 -0.80
C ILE A 50 -0.63 -42.05 -0.87
N PRO A 51 -1.42 -41.71 0.16
CA PRO A 51 -2.09 -40.40 0.22
C PRO A 51 -1.07 -39.27 0.46
N PRO A 52 -1.37 -38.01 0.04
CA PRO A 52 -0.53 -36.84 0.39
C PRO A 52 -0.32 -36.67 1.89
N ASP A 53 -1.30 -37.11 2.68
CA ASP A 53 -1.26 -37.12 4.14
C ASP A 53 -0.16 -38.01 4.74
N ASP A 54 0.31 -39.04 4.02
CA ASP A 54 1.33 -39.96 4.52
C ASP A 54 2.74 -39.35 4.48
N ILE A 55 2.91 -38.24 3.75
CA ILE A 55 4.17 -37.50 3.57
C ILE A 55 4.47 -36.66 4.82
N THR A 56 5.62 -36.90 5.44
CA THR A 56 6.03 -36.22 6.69
C THR A 56 7.32 -35.40 6.57
N VAL A 57 8.02 -35.49 5.44
CA VAL A 57 9.30 -34.81 5.19
C VAL A 57 9.32 -34.21 3.78
N ALA A 58 9.78 -32.95 3.65
CA ALA A 58 10.15 -32.38 2.35
C ALA A 58 11.65 -32.59 2.08
N VAL A 59 12.03 -32.86 0.83
CA VAL A 59 13.42 -32.79 0.37
C VAL A 59 13.48 -31.87 -0.85
N PHE A 60 14.23 -30.78 -0.77
CA PHE A 60 14.38 -29.82 -1.87
C PHE A 60 15.72 -30.00 -2.59
N CYS A 61 15.66 -30.08 -3.92
CA CYS A 61 16.80 -30.26 -4.82
C CYS A 61 16.62 -29.34 -6.04
N ALA A 62 17.49 -28.34 -6.21
CA ALA A 62 17.34 -27.32 -7.26
C ALA A 62 17.67 -27.86 -8.67
N LEU A 63 18.58 -28.84 -8.76
CA LEU A 63 19.07 -29.40 -10.02
C LEU A 63 18.57 -30.84 -10.25
N PRO A 64 18.45 -31.29 -11.52
CA PRO A 64 17.93 -32.63 -11.83
C PRO A 64 18.75 -33.76 -11.18
N PHE A 65 20.08 -33.70 -11.27
CA PHE A 65 20.96 -34.76 -10.73
C PHE A 65 20.94 -34.83 -9.19
N GLU A 66 20.73 -33.72 -8.49
CA GLU A 66 20.52 -33.69 -7.04
C GLU A 66 19.29 -34.52 -6.65
N SER A 67 18.16 -34.31 -7.36
CA SER A 67 16.93 -35.08 -7.10
C SER A 67 17.08 -36.57 -7.42
N VAL A 68 17.90 -36.91 -8.42
CA VAL A 68 18.22 -38.31 -8.78
C VAL A 68 19.17 -38.94 -7.75
N ALA A 69 20.10 -38.18 -7.16
CA ALA A 69 20.92 -38.65 -6.05
C ALA A 69 20.06 -39.04 -4.84
N VAL A 70 19.08 -38.20 -4.48
CA VAL A 70 18.11 -38.49 -3.42
C VAL A 70 17.28 -39.73 -3.74
N LYS A 71 16.83 -39.91 -4.99
CA LYS A 71 16.14 -41.14 -5.45
C LYS A 71 16.97 -42.40 -5.25
N TYR A 72 18.24 -42.43 -5.68
CA TYR A 72 19.14 -43.56 -5.42
C TYR A 72 19.40 -43.79 -3.92
N CYS A 73 19.17 -42.77 -3.09
CA CYS A 73 19.22 -42.83 -1.64
C CYS A 73 17.91 -43.22 -0.94
N LEU A 74 16.85 -43.60 -1.67
CA LEU A 74 15.62 -44.17 -1.10
C LEU A 74 15.77 -45.63 -0.60
N ASP A 75 14.84 -46.07 0.25
CA ASP A 75 14.57 -47.48 0.53
C ASP A 75 13.43 -48.04 -0.36
N GLU A 76 12.56 -47.17 -0.92
CA GLU A 76 11.42 -47.49 -1.79
C GLU A 76 10.98 -46.23 -2.58
N GLU A 77 10.71 -46.31 -3.89
CA GLU A 77 10.01 -45.25 -4.65
C GLU A 77 8.49 -45.41 -4.51
N LEU A 78 7.75 -44.30 -4.47
CA LEU A 78 6.30 -44.28 -4.23
C LEU A 78 5.59 -43.39 -5.26
N ASP A 79 4.28 -43.58 -5.38
CA ASP A 79 3.39 -42.67 -6.10
C ASP A 79 2.48 -41.93 -5.11
N CYS A 80 2.18 -40.66 -5.40
CA CYS A 80 1.31 -39.80 -4.61
C CYS A 80 0.70 -38.74 -5.52
N HIS A 81 -0.60 -38.48 -5.38
CA HIS A 81 -1.32 -37.50 -6.19
C HIS A 81 -1.77 -36.34 -5.27
N PRO A 82 -1.15 -35.14 -5.35
CA PRO A 82 -1.48 -34.01 -4.48
C PRO A 82 -2.90 -33.48 -4.74
N PHE A 83 -3.48 -32.88 -3.71
CA PHE A 83 -4.84 -32.30 -3.78
C PHE A 83 -4.80 -30.93 -4.47
N THR A 84 -4.97 -30.88 -5.79
CA THR A 84 -4.92 -29.62 -6.57
C THR A 84 -5.93 -29.56 -7.71
N TRP A 85 -6.60 -28.42 -7.87
CA TRP A 85 -7.16 -27.99 -9.17
C TRP A 85 -6.12 -27.13 -9.91
N GLY A 86 -5.84 -27.48 -11.17
CA GLY A 86 -4.89 -26.76 -12.04
C GLY A 86 -3.63 -27.56 -12.39
N PRO A 87 -2.82 -27.08 -13.35
CA PRO A 87 -1.60 -27.76 -13.79
C PRO A 87 -0.48 -27.70 -12.74
N ALA A 88 0.32 -28.76 -12.64
CA ALA A 88 1.41 -28.87 -11.67
C ALA A 88 2.54 -27.87 -11.95
N LYS A 89 2.69 -26.85 -11.08
CA LYS A 89 3.69 -25.78 -11.19
C LYS A 89 5.15 -26.24 -10.98
N TYR A 90 5.35 -27.36 -10.27
CA TYR A 90 6.66 -27.92 -9.92
C TYR A 90 6.71 -29.42 -10.19
N VAL A 91 7.92 -29.96 -10.36
CA VAL A 91 8.11 -31.41 -10.50
C VAL A 91 8.37 -32.03 -9.13
N TYR A 92 7.50 -32.96 -8.76
CA TYR A 92 7.60 -33.77 -7.55
C TYR A 92 8.05 -35.20 -7.86
N SER A 93 8.51 -35.91 -6.84
CA SER A 93 8.70 -37.37 -6.82
C SER A 93 8.58 -37.84 -5.38
N PHE A 94 8.20 -39.10 -5.15
CA PHE A 94 7.88 -39.59 -3.81
C PHE A 94 8.66 -40.87 -3.48
N GLY A 95 8.88 -41.09 -2.19
CA GLY A 95 9.60 -42.26 -1.73
C GLY A 95 9.60 -42.41 -0.22
N ARG A 96 10.34 -43.40 0.25
CA ARG A 96 10.53 -43.68 1.69
C ARG A 96 12.01 -43.84 2.03
N ILE A 97 12.40 -43.29 3.18
CA ILE A 97 13.67 -43.62 3.85
C ILE A 97 13.35 -44.07 5.26
N LYS A 98 13.67 -45.33 5.58
CA LYS A 98 13.30 -46.02 6.83
C LYS A 98 11.78 -45.94 7.05
N ASP A 99 11.36 -45.10 8.00
CA ASP A 99 9.97 -44.95 8.44
C ASP A 99 9.28 -43.70 7.84
N HIS A 100 10.06 -42.80 7.24
CA HIS A 100 9.61 -41.49 6.75
C HIS A 100 9.20 -41.58 5.29
N HIS A 101 7.98 -41.17 4.95
CA HIS A 101 7.61 -40.90 3.56
C HIS A 101 7.92 -39.45 3.24
N LEU A 102 8.45 -39.20 2.04
CA LEU A 102 9.02 -37.91 1.67
C LEU A 102 8.62 -37.50 0.25
N VAL A 103 8.45 -36.19 0.06
CA VAL A 103 8.32 -35.56 -1.25
C VAL A 103 9.65 -34.92 -1.63
N ILE A 104 10.18 -35.31 -2.78
CA ILE A 104 11.32 -34.67 -3.43
C ILE A 104 10.76 -33.58 -4.34
N ALA A 105 10.97 -32.31 -4.01
CA ALA A 105 10.47 -31.16 -4.74
C ALA A 105 11.61 -30.42 -5.44
N ARG A 106 11.40 -30.02 -6.69
CA ARG A 106 12.40 -29.28 -7.49
C ARG A 106 12.03 -27.80 -7.63
N PRO A 107 12.55 -26.90 -6.77
CA PRO A 107 12.48 -25.47 -7.01
C PRO A 107 13.29 -25.09 -8.26
N GLN A 108 13.07 -23.89 -8.78
CA GLN A 108 14.02 -23.25 -9.69
C GLN A 108 15.08 -22.52 -8.85
N VAL A 109 16.31 -22.43 -9.37
CA VAL A 109 17.47 -21.76 -8.75
C VAL A 109 17.16 -20.32 -8.29
N GLY A 110 17.71 -19.94 -7.13
CA GLY A 110 17.55 -18.63 -6.48
C GLY A 110 16.51 -18.60 -5.35
N PRO A 111 16.71 -17.83 -4.26
CA PRO A 111 15.95 -17.97 -3.02
C PRO A 111 14.44 -17.65 -3.19
N VAL A 112 14.08 -16.60 -3.93
CA VAL A 112 12.66 -16.22 -4.16
C VAL A 112 11.87 -17.34 -4.86
N LYS A 113 12.52 -18.10 -5.74
CA LYS A 113 11.90 -19.23 -6.46
C LYS A 113 11.82 -20.49 -5.60
N ALA A 114 12.77 -20.66 -4.69
CA ALA A 114 12.76 -21.70 -3.68
C ALA A 114 11.65 -21.49 -2.65
N ALA A 115 11.46 -20.27 -2.15
CA ALA A 115 10.37 -19.89 -1.25
C ALA A 115 8.99 -20.23 -1.82
N GLN A 116 8.71 -19.81 -3.06
CA GLN A 116 7.45 -20.15 -3.73
C GLN A 116 7.22 -21.67 -3.87
N CYS A 117 8.29 -22.46 -4.03
CA CYS A 117 8.20 -23.92 -4.08
C CYS A 117 7.90 -24.50 -2.69
N ALA A 118 8.59 -24.02 -1.66
CA ALA A 118 8.39 -24.44 -0.27
C ALA A 118 6.97 -24.13 0.22
N ALA A 119 6.48 -22.90 0.02
CA ALA A 119 5.09 -22.51 0.29
C ALA A 119 4.07 -23.45 -0.38
N THR A 120 4.31 -23.79 -1.65
CA THR A 120 3.43 -24.69 -2.42
C THR A 120 3.46 -26.13 -1.88
N VAL A 121 4.64 -26.63 -1.47
CA VAL A 121 4.79 -27.96 -0.84
C VAL A 121 4.09 -28.02 0.51
N THR A 122 4.27 -27.02 1.37
CA THR A 122 3.63 -26.95 2.69
C THR A 122 2.09 -26.87 2.59
N GLN A 123 1.55 -26.25 1.53
CA GLN A 123 0.11 -26.25 1.25
C GLN A 123 -0.43 -27.62 0.78
N GLN A 124 0.31 -28.32 -0.09
CA GLN A 124 -0.13 -29.60 -0.68
C GLN A 124 0.06 -30.82 0.24
N PHE A 125 1.00 -30.76 1.17
CA PHE A 125 1.43 -31.90 2.00
C PHE A 125 1.43 -31.52 3.50
N GLN A 126 0.23 -31.32 4.05
CA GLN A 126 0.00 -30.68 5.36
C GLN A 126 0.62 -31.41 6.57
N ASN A 127 1.02 -32.68 6.43
CA ASN A 127 1.64 -33.44 7.52
C ASN A 127 3.16 -33.33 7.58
N ILE A 128 3.81 -32.64 6.63
CA ILE A 128 5.25 -32.38 6.68
C ILE A 128 5.63 -31.63 7.97
N ARG A 129 6.69 -32.11 8.64
CA ARG A 129 7.17 -31.57 9.93
C ARG A 129 8.47 -30.79 9.82
N PHE A 130 9.29 -31.09 8.82
CA PHE A 130 10.56 -30.42 8.54
C PHE A 130 10.98 -30.69 7.09
N ALA A 131 11.91 -29.87 6.61
CA ALA A 131 12.57 -30.05 5.33
C ALA A 131 14.03 -30.50 5.49
N LEU A 132 14.52 -31.23 4.50
CA LEU A 132 15.94 -31.25 4.15
C LEU A 132 16.12 -30.52 2.84
N MET A 133 17.27 -29.87 2.71
CA MET A 133 17.70 -29.28 1.46
C MET A 133 19.00 -29.95 1.04
N VAL A 134 19.00 -30.61 -0.11
CA VAL A 134 20.04 -31.56 -0.50
C VAL A 134 20.51 -31.25 -1.91
N GLY A 135 21.79 -30.94 -2.05
CA GLY A 135 22.36 -30.57 -3.34
C GLY A 135 23.86 -30.29 -3.30
N ILE A 136 24.36 -29.52 -4.26
CA ILE A 136 25.76 -29.08 -4.33
C ILE A 136 25.97 -27.67 -3.81
N GLY A 137 27.22 -27.28 -3.54
CA GLY A 137 27.59 -25.92 -3.21
C GLY A 137 29.10 -25.68 -3.25
N ALA A 138 29.49 -24.41 -3.25
CA ALA A 138 30.87 -23.97 -3.33
C ALA A 138 31.53 -23.97 -1.93
N GLY A 139 32.59 -24.74 -1.73
CA GLY A 139 33.28 -24.88 -0.45
C GLY A 139 34.14 -23.67 -0.09
N ILE A 140 34.32 -23.44 1.22
CA ILE A 140 35.12 -22.32 1.75
C ILE A 140 36.31 -22.86 2.58
N PRO A 141 37.44 -23.25 1.94
CA PRO A 141 38.65 -23.65 2.65
C PRO A 141 39.18 -22.54 3.58
N SER A 142 39.82 -22.93 4.69
CA SER A 142 40.50 -21.99 5.58
C SER A 142 41.57 -22.68 6.41
N ALA A 143 42.46 -21.91 7.04
CA ALA A 143 43.46 -22.44 7.98
C ALA A 143 42.86 -23.23 9.16
N LYS A 144 41.57 -23.04 9.46
CA LYS A 144 40.81 -23.76 10.50
C LYS A 144 40.06 -24.99 9.95
N ARG A 145 39.80 -25.06 8.64
CA ARG A 145 39.04 -26.13 7.98
C ARG A 145 39.59 -26.43 6.57
N ASP A 146 40.26 -27.57 6.46
CA ASP A 146 40.58 -28.24 5.18
C ASP A 146 39.28 -28.80 4.55
N ILE A 147 38.48 -27.92 3.93
CA ILE A 147 37.30 -28.26 3.13
C ILE A 147 37.75 -28.64 1.73
N ARG A 148 37.19 -29.73 1.19
CA ARG A 148 37.62 -30.34 -0.08
C ARG A 148 36.48 -30.67 -1.02
N LEU A 149 36.79 -30.84 -2.31
CA LEU A 149 35.83 -31.35 -3.28
C LEU A 149 35.28 -32.71 -2.82
N GLY A 150 33.97 -32.86 -2.90
CA GLY A 150 33.26 -34.03 -2.41
C GLY A 150 33.13 -34.17 -0.89
N ASP A 151 33.59 -33.20 -0.08
CA ASP A 151 33.18 -33.10 1.33
C ASP A 151 31.68 -32.74 1.45
N ILE A 152 31.15 -32.80 2.68
CA ILE A 152 29.78 -32.44 3.02
C ILE A 152 29.78 -31.23 3.96
N ALA A 153 29.00 -30.20 3.65
CA ALA A 153 28.72 -29.05 4.50
C ALA A 153 27.30 -29.14 5.08
N VAL A 154 27.15 -28.86 6.38
CA VAL A 154 25.87 -28.90 7.10
C VAL A 154 25.63 -27.60 7.86
N SER A 155 24.44 -27.00 7.68
CA SER A 155 24.03 -25.75 8.32
C SER A 155 23.68 -25.92 9.79
N ILE A 156 24.67 -25.91 10.69
CA ILE A 156 24.44 -26.06 12.14
C ILE A 156 24.47 -24.68 12.82
N PRO A 157 23.45 -24.31 13.62
CA PRO A 157 23.43 -23.02 14.33
C PRO A 157 24.53 -22.91 15.39
N ARG A 158 24.93 -21.67 15.66
CA ARG A 158 25.87 -21.27 16.72
C ARG A 158 25.38 -19.99 17.42
N ASP A 159 26.16 -19.50 18.38
CA ASP A 159 25.84 -18.29 19.13
C ASP A 159 25.79 -17.03 18.25
N ASP A 160 26.57 -16.99 17.16
CA ASP A 160 26.67 -15.85 16.24
C ASP A 160 25.87 -16.00 14.91
N HIS A 161 25.27 -17.17 14.65
CA HIS A 161 24.50 -17.42 13.43
C HIS A 161 23.41 -18.52 13.55
N PRO A 162 22.25 -18.39 12.87
CA PRO A 162 21.19 -19.41 12.89
C PRO A 162 21.49 -20.67 12.06
N GLY A 163 22.64 -20.73 11.38
CA GLY A 163 23.11 -21.90 10.59
C GLY A 163 23.14 -21.61 9.09
N VAL A 164 22.25 -20.74 8.61
CA VAL A 164 22.29 -20.13 7.29
C VAL A 164 22.19 -18.62 7.42
N ILE A 165 22.86 -17.84 6.57
CA ILE A 165 22.65 -16.39 6.44
C ILE A 165 22.51 -16.04 4.97
N GLN A 166 21.53 -15.19 4.63
CA GLN A 166 21.42 -14.65 3.29
C GLN A 166 22.46 -13.54 3.07
N TYR A 167 23.51 -13.79 2.28
CA TYR A 167 24.67 -12.89 2.17
C TYR A 167 24.42 -11.62 1.35
N ASP A 168 23.37 -11.57 0.53
CA ASP A 168 23.00 -10.41 -0.28
C ASP A 168 21.83 -9.59 0.30
N PHE A 169 21.20 -10.04 1.39
CA PHE A 169 20.07 -9.35 2.01
C PHE A 169 20.53 -8.38 3.11
N GLY A 170 20.53 -7.08 2.79
CA GLY A 170 20.98 -6.03 3.71
C GLY A 170 20.95 -4.63 3.09
N LYS A 171 21.58 -3.68 3.78
CA LYS A 171 21.65 -2.27 3.36
C LYS A 171 23.07 -1.74 3.52
N TYR A 172 23.52 -0.96 2.54
CA TYR A 172 24.72 -0.13 2.67
C TYR A 172 24.44 1.12 3.52
N GLU A 173 25.34 1.42 4.45
CA GLU A 173 25.35 2.66 5.24
C GLU A 173 26.18 3.77 4.56
N LEU A 174 26.09 4.99 5.09
CA LEU A 174 26.78 6.18 4.56
C LEU A 174 28.31 6.06 4.61
N ASN A 175 28.85 5.17 5.44
CA ASN A 175 30.27 4.83 5.54
C ASN A 175 30.71 3.73 4.54
N GLY A 176 29.82 3.27 3.66
CA GLY A 176 30.06 2.18 2.71
C GLY A 176 29.99 0.76 3.30
N SER A 177 29.83 0.60 4.61
CA SER A 177 29.66 -0.71 5.24
C SER A 177 28.30 -1.33 4.89
N PHE A 178 28.24 -2.66 4.83
CA PHE A 178 27.02 -3.40 4.53
C PHE A 178 26.48 -4.09 5.79
N ILE A 179 25.29 -3.69 6.22
CA ILE A 179 24.59 -4.31 7.35
C ILE A 179 23.54 -5.28 6.82
N LEU A 180 23.75 -6.57 7.09
CA LEU A 180 22.79 -7.66 6.87
C LEU A 180 21.46 -7.36 7.58
N LYS A 181 20.34 -7.78 6.99
CA LYS A 181 18.99 -7.63 7.57
C LYS A 181 18.28 -8.98 7.64
N GLY A 182 17.24 -9.05 8.48
CA GLY A 182 16.54 -10.28 8.80
C GLY A 182 17.33 -11.22 9.72
N CYS A 183 16.68 -12.31 10.12
CA CYS A 183 17.28 -13.49 10.73
C CYS A 183 16.46 -14.67 10.19
N LEU A 184 17.13 -15.64 9.55
CA LEU A 184 16.47 -16.83 9.03
C LEU A 184 16.15 -17.79 10.19
N ASP A 185 15.11 -18.61 10.00
CA ASP A 185 14.73 -19.62 10.98
C ASP A 185 15.84 -20.67 11.20
N LYS A 186 15.95 -21.18 12.44
CA LYS A 186 16.95 -22.20 12.80
C LYS A 186 16.46 -23.59 12.39
N PRO A 187 17.36 -24.53 12.02
CA PRO A 187 16.99 -25.93 11.84
C PRO A 187 16.30 -26.49 13.10
N PRO A 188 15.22 -27.28 12.96
CA PRO A 188 14.48 -27.77 14.12
C PRO A 188 15.33 -28.74 14.97
N PRO A 189 15.16 -28.78 16.31
CA PRO A 189 16.03 -29.57 17.20
C PRO A 189 16.13 -31.06 16.85
N ILE A 190 15.08 -31.65 16.26
CA ILE A 190 15.09 -33.05 15.81
C ILE A 190 16.15 -33.33 14.72
N LEU A 191 16.48 -32.34 13.89
CA LEU A 191 17.53 -32.43 12.88
C LEU A 191 18.92 -32.16 13.47
N ILE A 192 19.04 -31.19 14.38
CA ILE A 192 20.29 -30.90 15.09
C ILE A 192 20.72 -32.10 15.94
N ASN A 193 19.79 -32.71 16.69
CA ASN A 193 20.07 -33.89 17.51
C ASN A 193 20.39 -35.13 16.67
N ALA A 194 19.75 -35.28 15.50
CA ALA A 194 20.07 -36.35 14.55
C ALA A 194 21.47 -36.18 13.94
N ASP A 195 21.91 -34.94 13.73
CA ASP A 195 23.25 -34.59 13.23
C ASP A 195 24.34 -34.83 14.27
N GLY A 196 24.11 -34.40 15.52
CA GLY A 196 24.99 -34.73 16.66
C GLY A 196 25.12 -36.24 16.88
N ALA A 197 24.04 -36.99 16.72
CA ALA A 197 24.05 -38.46 16.77
C ALA A 197 24.75 -39.13 15.55
N LEU A 198 25.11 -38.38 14.51
CA LEU A 198 26.07 -38.80 13.48
C LEU A 198 27.51 -38.38 13.86
N GLU A 199 27.71 -37.18 14.40
CA GLU A 199 29.01 -36.71 14.88
C GLU A 199 29.61 -37.64 15.95
N GLU A 200 28.81 -38.08 16.93
CA GLU A 200 29.21 -39.09 17.93
C GLU A 200 29.74 -40.39 17.27
N LEU A 201 29.16 -40.78 16.13
CA LEU A 201 29.53 -41.99 15.41
C LEU A 201 30.69 -41.78 14.43
N GLU A 202 30.90 -40.57 13.95
CA GLU A 202 32.11 -40.15 13.24
C GLU A 202 33.31 -40.18 14.20
N ILE A 203 33.16 -39.59 15.39
CA ILE A 203 34.16 -39.63 16.48
C ILE A 203 34.46 -41.07 16.90
N GLN A 204 33.44 -41.93 17.02
CA GLN A 204 33.62 -43.35 17.35
C GLN A 204 34.11 -44.23 16.17
N GLN A 205 34.33 -43.67 14.98
CA GLN A 205 34.68 -44.41 13.75
C GLN A 205 33.66 -45.52 13.38
N LYS A 206 32.38 -45.28 13.66
CA LYS A 206 31.23 -46.17 13.42
C LYS A 206 30.17 -45.52 12.50
N SER A 207 30.49 -44.42 11.83
CA SER A 207 29.54 -43.69 10.99
C SER A 207 28.95 -44.60 9.89
N PRO A 208 27.62 -44.61 9.68
CA PRO A 208 27.01 -45.38 8.60
C PRO A 208 27.30 -44.79 7.21
N LEU A 209 27.84 -43.57 7.16
CA LEU A 209 27.98 -42.74 5.95
C LEU A 209 28.81 -43.42 4.85
N GLU A 210 29.99 -43.95 5.17
CA GLU A 210 30.87 -44.68 4.23
C GLU A 210 30.13 -45.81 3.48
N LYS A 211 29.30 -46.57 4.21
CA LYS A 211 28.53 -47.70 3.63
C LYS A 211 27.40 -47.23 2.73
N ILE A 212 26.85 -46.03 2.96
CA ILE A 212 25.84 -45.42 2.11
C ILE A 212 26.51 -44.79 0.87
N ILE A 213 27.63 -44.07 1.04
CA ILE A 213 28.43 -43.51 -0.04
C ILE A 213 28.87 -44.63 -1.00
N SER A 214 29.46 -45.71 -0.48
CA SER A 214 29.85 -46.88 -1.30
C SER A 214 28.70 -47.67 -1.95
N ARG A 215 27.43 -47.29 -1.71
CA ARG A 215 26.26 -47.77 -2.46
C ARG A 215 25.87 -46.80 -3.58
N ILE A 216 25.84 -45.49 -3.33
CA ILE A 216 25.48 -44.50 -4.37
C ILE A 216 26.61 -44.31 -5.39
N THR A 217 27.89 -44.39 -4.99
CA THR A 217 29.05 -44.27 -5.90
C THR A 217 29.23 -45.46 -6.85
N LYS A 218 28.40 -46.51 -6.71
CA LYS A 218 28.30 -47.63 -7.66
C LYS A 218 27.27 -47.38 -8.76
N GLN A 219 26.49 -46.30 -8.68
CA GLN A 219 25.61 -45.90 -9.78
C GLN A 219 26.45 -45.20 -10.88
N PRO A 220 26.23 -45.51 -12.17
CA PRO A 220 27.09 -45.01 -13.26
C PRO A 220 27.24 -43.49 -13.37
N SER A 221 26.34 -42.71 -12.78
CA SER A 221 26.39 -41.25 -12.77
C SER A 221 27.06 -40.63 -11.53
N PHE A 222 27.32 -41.41 -10.47
CA PHE A 222 27.65 -40.91 -9.12
C PHE A 222 28.99 -41.42 -8.56
N PHE A 223 29.82 -42.05 -9.39
CA PHE A 223 31.17 -42.48 -9.02
C PHE A 223 32.06 -41.30 -8.63
N ARG A 224 33.10 -41.55 -7.83
CA ARG A 224 34.11 -40.53 -7.49
C ARG A 224 34.95 -40.22 -8.75
N PRO A 225 35.12 -38.94 -9.14
CA PRO A 225 35.94 -38.59 -10.30
C PRO A 225 37.37 -39.13 -10.20
N THR A 226 37.98 -39.37 -11.38
CA THR A 226 39.41 -39.68 -11.51
C THR A 226 40.30 -38.44 -11.48
N SER A 227 39.70 -37.24 -11.48
CA SER A 227 40.42 -35.99 -11.26
C SER A 227 40.86 -35.87 -9.79
N GLU A 228 41.96 -35.18 -9.57
CA GLU A 228 42.44 -34.86 -8.23
C GLU A 228 41.68 -33.66 -7.66
N ASP A 229 41.55 -33.63 -6.33
CA ASP A 229 41.14 -32.43 -5.62
C ASP A 229 42.30 -31.42 -5.58
N ILE A 230 42.24 -30.47 -6.51
CA ILE A 230 43.22 -29.38 -6.67
C ILE A 230 42.59 -28.09 -6.13
N LEU A 231 43.35 -27.39 -5.28
CA LEU A 231 43.04 -26.05 -4.79
C LEU A 231 44.27 -25.19 -5.07
N PHE A 232 44.07 -24.03 -5.71
CA PHE A 232 45.14 -23.09 -6.04
C PHE A 232 45.26 -22.00 -4.97
N GLU A 233 46.39 -21.29 -4.93
CA GLU A 233 46.52 -20.07 -4.13
C GLU A 233 45.52 -18.99 -4.58
N ALA A 234 45.07 -18.14 -3.65
CA ALA A 234 43.95 -17.23 -3.88
C ALA A 234 44.22 -16.11 -4.91
N ASP A 235 45.49 -15.85 -5.25
CA ASP A 235 45.91 -14.91 -6.29
C ASP A 235 45.97 -15.55 -7.69
N PHE A 236 45.93 -16.88 -7.79
CA PHE A 236 45.98 -17.59 -9.07
C PHE A 236 44.59 -17.66 -9.72
N SER A 237 44.53 -17.35 -11.01
CA SER A 237 43.29 -17.30 -11.80
C SER A 237 43.33 -18.24 -12.99
N HIS A 238 42.18 -18.84 -13.32
CA HIS A 238 42.07 -19.92 -14.31
C HIS A 238 42.55 -19.52 -15.71
N VAL A 239 43.57 -20.23 -16.21
CA VAL A 239 44.19 -20.00 -17.51
C VAL A 239 43.39 -20.66 -18.63
N LYS A 240 42.48 -19.87 -19.22
CA LYS A 240 41.82 -20.02 -20.54
C LYS A 240 41.80 -21.44 -21.15
N GLY A 241 40.85 -22.24 -20.71
CA GLY A 241 40.50 -23.56 -21.26
C GLY A 241 39.26 -24.13 -20.55
N ASP A 242 38.71 -25.24 -21.02
CA ASP A 242 37.50 -25.85 -20.44
C ASP A 242 37.80 -26.72 -19.19
N ASN A 243 39.07 -26.94 -18.84
CA ASN A 243 39.50 -27.70 -17.67
C ASN A 243 40.80 -27.12 -17.07
N CYS A 244 41.14 -27.52 -15.85
CA CYS A 244 42.29 -26.99 -15.11
C CYS A 244 43.62 -27.72 -15.40
N ILE A 245 43.76 -28.45 -16.51
CA ILE A 245 45.02 -29.15 -16.85
C ILE A 245 46.15 -28.15 -17.07
N THR A 246 45.95 -27.18 -17.97
CA THR A 246 46.89 -26.08 -18.24
C THR A 246 47.21 -25.26 -16.98
N CYS A 247 46.24 -25.15 -16.06
CA CYS A 247 46.41 -24.47 -14.77
C CYS A 247 47.34 -25.25 -13.85
N LYS A 248 47.23 -26.58 -13.80
CA LYS A 248 48.12 -27.47 -13.04
C LYS A 248 49.54 -27.47 -13.58
N GLU A 249 49.72 -27.31 -14.90
CA GLU A 249 51.03 -27.24 -15.56
C GLU A 249 51.72 -25.88 -15.36
N LEU A 250 50.99 -24.78 -15.58
CA LEU A 250 51.56 -23.41 -15.49
C LEU A 250 51.65 -22.86 -14.07
N GLY A 251 50.82 -23.35 -13.15
CA GLY A 251 50.78 -22.96 -11.73
C GLY A 251 51.11 -24.12 -10.80
N ALA A 252 52.06 -24.99 -11.18
CA ALA A 252 52.43 -26.17 -10.39
C ALA A 252 52.98 -25.82 -8.99
N ASP A 253 53.63 -24.66 -8.86
CA ASP A 253 54.07 -24.03 -7.62
C ASP A 253 52.93 -23.35 -6.83
N LYS A 254 51.83 -23.02 -7.52
CA LYS A 254 50.61 -22.38 -7.00
C LYS A 254 49.53 -23.36 -6.56
N VAL A 255 49.78 -24.68 -6.58
CA VAL A 255 48.86 -25.70 -6.04
C VAL A 255 49.09 -25.88 -4.54
N ILE A 256 48.05 -25.72 -3.73
CA ILE A 256 48.10 -25.93 -2.28
C ILE A 256 48.25 -27.43 -1.99
N SER A 257 49.47 -27.82 -1.61
CA SER A 257 49.83 -29.20 -1.29
C SER A 257 49.03 -29.74 -0.11
N ARG A 258 48.29 -30.82 -0.32
CA ARG A 258 47.39 -31.45 0.66
C ARG A 258 47.50 -32.98 0.56
N PRO A 259 47.56 -33.73 1.68
CA PRO A 259 47.66 -35.19 1.65
C PRO A 259 46.38 -35.80 1.04
N ILE A 260 46.51 -36.89 0.29
CA ILE A 260 45.39 -37.58 -0.37
C ILE A 260 44.32 -37.98 0.66
N ARG A 261 43.04 -37.77 0.32
CA ARG A 261 41.89 -38.09 1.18
C ARG A 261 40.86 -38.95 0.43
N GLU A 262 40.72 -40.20 0.84
CA GLU A 262 39.84 -41.20 0.20
C GLU A 262 38.38 -41.08 0.66
N GLN A 263 38.14 -40.78 1.93
CA GLN A 263 36.79 -40.58 2.49
C GLN A 263 36.46 -39.09 2.66
N PRO A 264 35.24 -38.65 2.32
CA PRO A 264 34.83 -37.26 2.49
C PRO A 264 34.54 -36.93 3.96
N LYS A 265 34.77 -35.67 4.34
CA LYS A 265 34.55 -35.16 5.69
C LYS A 265 33.26 -34.34 5.78
N VAL A 266 32.60 -34.39 6.94
CA VAL A 266 31.47 -33.52 7.28
C VAL A 266 31.98 -32.26 7.99
N HIS A 267 31.51 -31.10 7.57
CA HIS A 267 31.84 -29.79 8.14
C HIS A 267 30.58 -29.08 8.62
N ARG A 268 30.45 -28.93 9.94
CA ARG A 268 29.31 -28.31 10.62
C ARG A 268 29.60 -26.83 10.89
N GLY A 269 28.81 -25.92 10.33
CA GLY A 269 29.03 -24.47 10.43
C GLY A 269 28.01 -23.64 9.65
N LEU A 270 28.38 -22.40 9.35
CA LEU A 270 27.51 -21.46 8.61
C LEU A 270 27.50 -21.75 7.10
N ILE A 271 26.31 -21.85 6.51
CA ILE A 271 26.13 -21.83 5.06
C ILE A 271 25.66 -20.42 4.62
N LEU A 272 26.22 -19.91 3.53
CA LEU A 272 25.93 -18.58 2.99
C LEU A 272 25.03 -18.72 1.76
N SER A 273 23.82 -18.17 1.84
CA SER A 273 22.76 -18.29 0.81
C SER A 273 22.54 -16.99 0.04
N GLY A 274 22.24 -17.03 -1.26
CA GLY A 274 21.95 -15.80 -2.02
C GLY A 274 21.64 -15.99 -3.50
N GLY A 275 21.34 -14.89 -4.19
CA GLY A 275 20.87 -14.90 -5.58
C GLY A 275 21.96 -14.96 -6.67
N GLY A 276 23.24 -15.01 -6.33
CA GLY A 276 24.34 -14.88 -7.29
C GLY A 276 25.47 -15.91 -7.13
N VAL A 277 25.81 -16.61 -8.21
CA VAL A 277 26.91 -17.60 -8.27
C VAL A 277 28.26 -16.91 -8.02
N ILE A 278 29.02 -17.37 -7.02
CA ILE A 278 30.39 -16.91 -6.73
C ILE A 278 31.36 -17.55 -7.73
N LYS A 279 32.29 -16.77 -8.31
CA LYS A 279 33.20 -17.21 -9.39
C LYS A 279 34.62 -16.62 -9.34
N ASN A 280 34.98 -15.99 -8.23
CA ASN A 280 36.30 -15.38 -8.02
C ASN A 280 36.54 -15.19 -6.51
N ASN A 281 37.81 -15.09 -6.11
CA ASN A 281 38.19 -14.99 -4.70
C ASN A 281 37.80 -13.65 -4.06
N GLU A 282 37.82 -12.54 -4.81
CA GLU A 282 37.43 -11.22 -4.30
C GLU A 282 35.97 -11.21 -3.82
N ASP A 283 35.04 -11.71 -4.64
CA ASP A 283 33.62 -11.86 -4.28
C ASP A 283 33.42 -12.85 -3.14
N LYS A 284 34.17 -13.95 -3.13
CA LYS A 284 34.11 -14.98 -2.07
C LYS A 284 34.42 -14.38 -0.71
N ASP A 285 35.52 -13.64 -0.58
CA ASP A 285 35.90 -12.99 0.69
C ASP A 285 35.04 -11.76 1.01
N ARG A 286 34.70 -10.95 -0.01
CA ARG A 286 33.81 -9.78 0.12
C ARG A 286 32.42 -10.13 0.64
N LEU A 287 31.86 -11.26 0.20
CA LEU A 287 30.52 -11.69 0.61
C LEU A 287 30.54 -12.53 1.89
N ARG A 288 31.64 -13.25 2.16
CA ARG A 288 31.91 -13.91 3.47
C ARG A 288 32.03 -12.89 4.61
N ARG A 289 32.50 -11.66 4.34
CA ARG A 289 32.59 -10.54 5.31
C ARG A 289 33.24 -10.93 6.65
N GLY A 290 34.38 -11.63 6.59
CA GLY A 290 35.11 -12.06 7.78
C GLY A 290 34.43 -13.15 8.63
N ARG A 291 33.34 -13.77 8.16
CA ARG A 291 32.72 -14.90 8.85
C ARG A 291 33.56 -16.16 8.70
N ASP A 292 34.47 -16.34 9.65
CA ASP A 292 35.41 -17.47 9.71
C ASP A 292 34.70 -18.83 9.66
N ASP A 293 33.55 -18.97 10.32
CA ASP A 293 32.83 -20.23 10.40
C ASP A 293 31.99 -20.58 9.15
N ALA A 294 32.03 -19.75 8.09
CA ALA A 294 31.40 -20.09 6.82
C ALA A 294 32.07 -21.34 6.19
N VAL A 295 31.27 -22.35 5.84
CA VAL A 295 31.74 -23.61 5.23
C VAL A 295 31.42 -23.71 3.74
N CYS A 296 30.33 -23.08 3.28
CA CYS A 296 29.81 -23.26 1.92
C CYS A 296 29.00 -22.04 1.48
N PHE A 297 29.04 -21.71 0.18
CA PHE A 297 28.06 -20.86 -0.51
C PHE A 297 27.07 -21.71 -1.31
N GLU A 298 25.79 -21.32 -1.31
CA GLU A 298 24.73 -21.92 -2.12
C GLU A 298 23.63 -20.88 -2.44
N MET A 299 22.56 -21.27 -3.16
CA MET A 299 21.67 -20.33 -3.84
C MET A 299 20.16 -20.41 -3.54
N GLU A 300 19.69 -21.30 -2.66
CA GLU A 300 18.24 -21.45 -2.43
C GLU A 300 17.81 -21.48 -0.96
N ALA A 301 18.71 -21.75 0.00
CA ALA A 301 18.34 -22.06 1.39
C ALA A 301 17.54 -20.95 2.08
N ALA A 302 17.96 -19.69 1.93
CA ALA A 302 17.31 -18.55 2.57
C ALA A 302 15.81 -18.45 2.23
N GLY A 303 15.41 -18.84 1.02
CA GLY A 303 14.00 -18.85 0.65
C GLY A 303 13.21 -20.03 1.23
N ILE A 304 13.86 -21.15 1.52
CA ILE A 304 13.19 -22.36 2.04
C ILE A 304 12.99 -22.25 3.54
N MET A 305 13.96 -21.74 4.29
CA MET A 305 13.93 -21.76 5.76
C MET A 305 12.79 -20.95 6.36
N ASP A 306 12.47 -19.79 5.77
CA ASP A 306 11.37 -18.92 6.23
C ASP A 306 9.96 -19.50 5.93
N GLU A 307 9.86 -20.52 5.06
CA GLU A 307 8.61 -21.18 4.66
C GLU A 307 8.44 -22.59 5.30
N ILE A 308 9.55 -23.23 5.69
CA ILE A 308 9.57 -24.55 6.34
C ILE A 308 10.89 -24.76 7.11
N PRO A 309 10.85 -25.12 8.41
CA PRO A 309 12.05 -25.42 9.19
C PRO A 309 12.91 -26.51 8.55
N CYS A 310 14.14 -26.14 8.16
CA CYS A 310 14.98 -26.93 7.25
C CYS A 310 16.39 -27.16 7.81
N LEU A 311 17.02 -28.27 7.43
CA LEU A 311 18.48 -28.43 7.51
C LEU A 311 19.07 -28.51 6.11
N VAL A 312 20.10 -27.71 5.85
CA VAL A 312 20.82 -27.67 4.57
C VAL A 312 22.02 -28.60 4.62
N VAL A 313 22.11 -29.45 3.60
CA VAL A 313 23.18 -30.43 3.37
C VAL A 313 23.69 -30.24 1.94
N ARG A 314 24.85 -29.58 1.79
CA ARG A 314 25.49 -29.39 0.49
C ARG A 314 26.73 -30.28 0.36
N GLY A 315 26.88 -30.96 -0.77
CA GLY A 315 28.14 -31.58 -1.16
C GLY A 315 29.00 -30.56 -1.88
N ILE A 316 30.30 -30.54 -1.60
CA ILE A 316 31.21 -29.54 -2.18
C ILE A 316 31.54 -29.90 -3.63
N SER A 317 31.04 -29.12 -4.58
CA SER A 317 31.28 -29.30 -6.03
C SER A 317 32.51 -28.57 -6.54
N ASP A 318 32.84 -27.44 -5.93
CA ASP A 318 33.84 -26.47 -6.37
C ASP A 318 34.24 -25.57 -5.18
N TYR A 319 35.05 -24.55 -5.42
CA TYR A 319 35.55 -23.62 -4.39
C TYR A 319 35.06 -22.17 -4.54
N GLY A 320 34.06 -21.91 -5.41
CA GLY A 320 33.51 -20.57 -5.65
C GLY A 320 34.51 -19.57 -6.26
N ASP A 321 35.58 -20.05 -6.88
CA ASP A 321 36.57 -19.23 -7.59
C ASP A 321 36.53 -19.45 -9.10
N SER A 322 37.59 -19.07 -9.81
CA SER A 322 37.67 -19.16 -11.27
C SER A 322 37.84 -20.58 -11.82
N HIS A 323 38.28 -21.53 -10.99
CA HIS A 323 38.57 -22.90 -11.39
C HIS A 323 37.31 -23.78 -11.28
N LYS A 324 36.92 -24.39 -12.40
CA LYS A 324 35.74 -25.26 -12.49
C LYS A 324 36.08 -26.71 -12.22
N HIS A 325 35.23 -27.35 -11.43
CA HIS A 325 35.28 -28.77 -11.09
C HIS A 325 33.93 -29.43 -11.43
N ASP A 326 33.42 -29.15 -12.64
CA ASP A 326 32.08 -29.55 -13.08
C ASP A 326 31.87 -31.09 -13.08
N ASP A 327 32.94 -31.87 -13.13
CA ASP A 327 32.95 -33.33 -12.98
C ASP A 327 32.68 -33.83 -11.55
N TRP A 328 32.94 -33.00 -10.53
CA TRP A 328 32.64 -33.32 -9.13
C TRP A 328 31.16 -33.13 -8.76
N GLN A 329 30.38 -32.39 -9.55
CA GLN A 329 28.98 -32.04 -9.23
C GLN A 329 28.10 -33.26 -8.90
N ASN A 330 28.18 -34.33 -9.69
CA ASN A 330 27.39 -35.53 -9.42
C ASN A 330 27.83 -36.24 -8.13
N TYR A 331 29.14 -36.44 -7.94
CA TYR A 331 29.66 -37.08 -6.72
C TYR A 331 29.30 -36.26 -5.47
N ALA A 332 29.42 -34.93 -5.53
CA ALA A 332 29.00 -34.00 -4.49
C ALA A 332 27.51 -34.15 -4.15
N ALA A 333 26.61 -34.18 -5.14
CA ALA A 333 25.19 -34.47 -4.92
C ALA A 333 24.96 -35.87 -4.31
N GLY A 334 25.74 -36.86 -4.73
CA GLY A 334 25.72 -38.23 -4.20
C GLY A 334 26.07 -38.32 -2.72
N VAL A 335 27.13 -37.65 -2.27
CA VAL A 335 27.51 -37.64 -0.84
C VAL A 335 26.53 -36.83 0.01
N ALA A 336 25.95 -35.75 -0.52
CA ALA A 336 24.91 -34.98 0.16
C ALA A 336 23.64 -35.83 0.38
N ALA A 337 23.19 -36.56 -0.65
CA ALA A 337 22.08 -37.51 -0.55
C ALA A 337 22.39 -38.67 0.41
N ALA A 338 23.64 -39.16 0.42
CA ALA A 338 24.09 -40.18 1.37
C ALA A 338 24.00 -39.69 2.83
N TYR A 339 24.38 -38.43 3.09
CA TYR A 339 24.27 -37.81 4.40
C TYR A 339 22.81 -37.59 4.82
N ALA A 340 21.97 -37.07 3.92
CA ALA A 340 20.53 -36.94 4.15
C ALA A 340 19.87 -38.29 4.51
N ARG A 341 20.25 -39.38 3.82
CA ARG A 341 19.82 -40.75 4.17
C ARG A 341 20.36 -41.20 5.53
N ALA A 342 21.60 -40.88 5.89
CA ALA A 342 22.16 -41.20 7.19
C ALA A 342 21.40 -40.49 8.33
N LEU A 343 21.08 -39.21 8.14
CA LEU A 343 20.38 -38.34 9.07
C LEU A 343 18.94 -38.81 9.32
N LEU A 344 18.13 -38.98 8.26
CA LEU A 344 16.75 -39.46 8.37
C LEU A 344 16.65 -40.82 9.07
N ARG A 345 17.69 -41.66 8.98
CA ARG A 345 17.73 -42.96 9.66
C ARG A 345 17.99 -42.86 11.17
N ARG A 346 18.58 -41.76 11.66
CA ARG A 346 18.70 -41.47 13.11
C ARG A 346 17.35 -41.04 13.69
N ILE A 347 16.57 -40.25 12.94
CA ILE A 347 15.25 -39.78 13.37
C ILE A 347 14.27 -40.96 13.54
N ASN A 348 13.47 -40.90 14.60
CA ASN A 348 12.39 -41.83 14.88
C ASN A 348 11.14 -41.48 14.05
N GLY A 349 10.82 -42.25 13.02
CA GLY A 349 9.63 -41.95 12.21
C GLY A 349 8.30 -42.27 12.88
N LYS A 350 8.30 -43.01 14.00
CA LYS A 350 7.11 -43.08 14.86
C LYS A 350 6.82 -41.74 15.49
N GLU A 351 7.80 -41.10 16.14
CA GLU A 351 7.67 -39.77 16.76
C GLU A 351 7.25 -38.68 15.74
N VAL A 352 7.78 -38.72 14.52
CA VAL A 352 7.37 -37.80 13.43
C VAL A 352 5.93 -38.08 12.95
N LYS A 353 5.51 -39.36 12.88
CA LYS A 353 4.12 -39.73 12.53
C LYS A 353 3.15 -39.58 13.70
N GLU A 354 3.61 -39.69 14.94
CA GLU A 354 2.84 -39.51 16.17
C GLU A 354 2.65 -38.01 16.46
N THR A 355 3.61 -37.13 16.13
CA THR A 355 3.37 -35.67 16.13
C THR A 355 2.48 -35.21 14.97
N ALA A 356 2.50 -35.90 13.83
CA ALA A 356 1.52 -35.69 12.75
C ALA A 356 0.11 -36.20 13.12
N LEU A 357 0.02 -37.39 13.70
CA LEU A 357 -1.23 -37.98 14.17
C LEU A 357 -1.76 -37.26 15.40
N MET A 358 -0.93 -36.77 16.31
CA MET A 358 -1.34 -35.88 17.41
C MET A 358 -1.91 -34.57 16.89
N ARG A 359 -1.41 -34.03 15.76
CA ARG A 359 -2.08 -32.89 15.12
C ARG A 359 -3.46 -33.30 14.62
N LYS A 360 -3.58 -34.37 13.82
CA LYS A 360 -4.88 -34.87 13.36
C LYS A 360 -5.83 -35.30 14.48
N VAL A 361 -5.31 -35.74 15.62
CA VAL A 361 -6.06 -36.11 16.82
C VAL A 361 -6.38 -34.86 17.65
N LEU A 362 -5.58 -33.80 17.62
CA LEU A 362 -5.99 -32.47 18.10
C LEU A 362 -7.10 -31.92 17.21
N ASP A 363 -6.94 -31.90 15.89
CA ASP A 363 -7.95 -31.45 14.92
C ASP A 363 -9.27 -32.27 15.04
N ALA A 364 -9.19 -33.58 15.31
CA ALA A 364 -10.35 -34.45 15.53
C ALA A 364 -10.90 -34.43 16.97
N LEU A 365 -10.08 -34.06 17.96
CA LEU A 365 -10.53 -33.77 19.33
C LEU A 365 -11.05 -32.35 19.48
N GLU A 366 -10.70 -31.38 18.63
CA GLU A 366 -11.40 -30.09 18.55
C GLU A 366 -12.88 -30.31 18.21
N HIS A 367 -13.20 -31.38 17.46
CA HIS A 367 -14.56 -31.87 17.21
C HIS A 367 -15.20 -32.73 18.34
N LYS A 368 -14.52 -32.94 19.48
CA LYS A 368 -15.06 -33.71 20.63
C LYS A 368 -14.72 -33.17 22.03
N MET A 369 -13.82 -32.21 22.16
CA MET A 369 -13.45 -31.51 23.41
C MET A 369 -14.23 -30.19 23.52
N ASP A 370 -15.54 -30.25 23.25
CA ASP A 370 -16.48 -29.19 23.63
C ASP A 370 -16.85 -29.23 25.12
N GLU A 371 -16.67 -30.36 25.81
CA GLU A 371 -17.13 -30.53 27.19
C GLU A 371 -16.04 -30.39 28.28
N ILE A 372 -14.76 -30.69 28.00
CA ILE A 372 -13.68 -30.62 29.02
C ILE A 372 -12.36 -30.10 28.43
N GLY A 373 -11.93 -28.90 28.83
CA GLY A 373 -10.60 -28.36 28.50
C GLY A 373 -10.55 -26.84 28.25
N SER A 374 -10.94 -26.02 29.22
CA SER A 374 -11.03 -24.55 29.09
C SER A 374 -9.73 -23.88 28.61
N ASP A 375 -8.58 -24.34 29.12
CA ASP A 375 -7.36 -23.51 29.11
C ASP A 375 -6.51 -23.73 27.84
N LEU A 376 -6.47 -24.95 27.30
CA LEU A 376 -5.76 -25.24 26.04
C LEU A 376 -6.52 -24.68 24.83
N LYS A 377 -7.86 -24.75 24.88
CA LYS A 377 -8.75 -24.23 23.83
C LYS A 377 -8.59 -22.73 23.64
N ASN A 378 -8.38 -21.99 24.72
CA ASN A 378 -8.03 -20.56 24.66
C ASN A 378 -6.74 -20.30 23.87
N HIS A 379 -5.71 -21.15 23.98
CA HIS A 379 -4.41 -20.86 23.35
C HIS A 379 -4.42 -21.01 21.82
N VAL A 380 -5.02 -22.10 21.30
CA VAL A 380 -5.13 -22.31 19.84
C VAL A 380 -6.09 -21.30 19.22
N ILE A 381 -7.22 -21.01 19.87
CA ILE A 381 -8.17 -19.97 19.44
C ILE A 381 -7.51 -18.58 19.47
N VAL A 382 -6.63 -18.29 20.44
CA VAL A 382 -5.84 -17.05 20.45
C VAL A 382 -4.90 -16.99 19.25
N THR A 383 -4.02 -17.98 19.02
CA THR A 383 -3.06 -17.91 17.90
C THR A 383 -3.75 -17.84 16.53
N ALA A 384 -4.87 -18.56 16.34
CA ALA A 384 -5.67 -18.50 15.12
C ALA A 384 -6.36 -17.14 14.95
N ASN A 385 -6.96 -16.58 16.02
CA ASN A 385 -7.50 -15.22 15.97
C ASN A 385 -6.40 -14.18 15.79
N GLU A 386 -5.21 -14.32 16.37
CA GLU A 386 -4.09 -13.38 16.24
C GLU A 386 -3.57 -13.31 14.80
N LYS A 387 -3.46 -14.44 14.09
CA LYS A 387 -3.12 -14.44 12.67
C LYS A 387 -4.19 -13.72 11.85
N LEU A 388 -5.45 -14.15 11.96
CA LEU A 388 -6.59 -13.57 11.26
C LEU A 388 -6.76 -12.07 11.57
N ARG A 389 -6.54 -11.68 12.81
CA ARG A 389 -6.50 -10.30 13.30
C ARG A 389 -5.35 -9.51 12.67
N GLY A 390 -4.17 -10.10 12.56
CA GLY A 390 -3.04 -9.52 11.85
C GLY A 390 -3.37 -9.26 10.38
N ASP A 391 -4.07 -10.20 9.73
CA ASP A 391 -4.54 -10.05 8.35
C ASP A 391 -5.64 -8.99 8.22
N ILE A 392 -6.60 -8.93 9.14
CA ILE A 392 -7.63 -7.87 9.23
C ILE A 392 -6.99 -6.48 9.43
N LEU A 393 -6.04 -6.35 10.36
CA LEU A 393 -5.34 -5.09 10.64
C LEU A 393 -4.35 -4.69 9.53
N ARG A 394 -3.87 -5.64 8.73
CA ARG A 394 -3.17 -5.37 7.46
C ARG A 394 -4.14 -4.88 6.39
N TRP A 395 -5.24 -5.60 6.16
CA TRP A 395 -6.25 -5.31 5.13
C TRP A 395 -6.90 -3.95 5.33
N LEU A 396 -7.17 -3.54 6.56
CA LEU A 396 -7.51 -2.15 6.93
C LEU A 396 -6.31 -1.22 6.70
N ILE A 397 -5.86 -1.05 5.45
CA ILE A 397 -4.82 -0.08 5.07
C ILE A 397 -5.41 1.32 5.26
N THR A 398 -4.85 2.07 6.20
CA THR A 398 -5.40 3.37 6.66
C THR A 398 -4.28 4.37 6.88
N ILE A 399 -4.67 5.64 7.03
CA ILE A 399 -3.85 6.60 7.77
C ILE A 399 -3.50 6.03 9.15
N ASN A 400 -2.22 6.11 9.49
CA ASN A 400 -1.70 5.84 10.83
C ASN A 400 -1.45 7.18 11.53
N TYR A 401 -2.22 7.47 12.58
CA TYR A 401 -2.12 8.71 13.34
C TYR A 401 -1.07 8.65 14.47
N SER A 402 -0.49 7.49 14.80
CA SER A 402 0.50 7.37 15.89
C SER A 402 1.77 8.21 15.67
N PRO A 403 2.40 8.25 14.48
CA PRO A 403 3.53 9.15 14.24
C PRO A 403 3.19 10.64 14.40
N GLN A 404 1.93 11.03 14.20
CA GLN A 404 1.47 12.39 14.47
C GLN A 404 1.32 12.63 15.99
N GLN A 405 0.70 11.72 16.74
CA GLN A 405 0.60 11.76 18.20
C GLN A 405 1.99 11.89 18.85
N ASP A 406 2.91 10.97 18.53
CA ASP A 406 4.24 10.93 19.13
C ASP A 406 5.02 12.22 18.85
N ARG A 407 4.88 12.76 17.64
CA ARG A 407 5.49 14.03 17.23
C ARG A 407 4.89 15.23 17.98
N TYR A 408 3.56 15.30 18.12
CA TYR A 408 2.92 16.42 18.84
C TYR A 408 3.27 16.42 20.34
N ILE A 409 3.44 15.24 20.95
CA ILE A 409 4.03 15.11 22.28
C ILE A 409 5.51 15.53 22.30
N ARG A 410 6.35 15.08 21.36
CA ARG A 410 7.74 15.56 21.24
C ARG A 410 7.86 17.09 21.05
N THR A 411 6.88 17.72 20.41
CA THR A 411 6.86 19.17 20.15
C THR A 411 6.28 19.98 21.33
N ARG A 412 5.70 19.32 22.35
CA ARG A 412 5.11 19.98 23.52
C ARG A 412 6.20 20.45 24.47
N HIS A 413 6.20 21.74 24.81
CA HIS A 413 7.05 22.25 25.89
C HIS A 413 6.64 21.64 27.24
N PRO A 414 7.55 21.03 28.03
CA PRO A 414 7.22 20.40 29.30
C PRO A 414 6.46 21.33 30.26
N GLY A 415 5.52 20.75 31.01
CA GLY A 415 4.65 21.49 31.95
C GLY A 415 3.46 22.21 31.31
N THR A 416 3.46 22.47 30.00
CA THR A 416 2.34 23.17 29.34
C THR A 416 1.07 22.30 29.22
N GLY A 417 -0.09 22.96 29.20
CA GLY A 417 -1.41 22.38 28.94
C GLY A 417 -2.09 21.67 30.12
N GLN A 418 -1.40 21.47 31.25
CA GLN A 418 -1.93 20.73 32.41
C GLN A 418 -3.21 21.36 33.00
N TRP A 419 -3.40 22.68 32.86
CA TRP A 419 -4.58 23.39 33.32
C TRP A 419 -5.89 22.84 32.72
N PHE A 420 -5.86 22.35 31.48
CA PHE A 420 -7.05 21.91 30.77
C PHE A 420 -7.55 20.56 31.29
N LEU A 421 -6.63 19.65 31.62
CA LEU A 421 -6.95 18.38 32.28
C LEU A 421 -7.58 18.62 33.67
N ASN A 422 -7.31 19.77 34.29
CA ASN A 422 -7.87 20.17 35.57
C ASN A 422 -9.18 21.01 35.42
N SER A 423 -9.66 21.26 34.19
CA SER A 423 -10.86 22.08 33.94
C SER A 423 -12.16 21.36 34.33
N ALA A 424 -13.19 22.13 34.70
CA ALA A 424 -14.49 21.58 35.06
C ALA A 424 -15.17 20.90 33.86
N GLU A 425 -14.96 21.43 32.66
CA GLU A 425 -15.48 20.94 31.39
C GLU A 425 -14.87 19.57 31.05
N PHE A 426 -13.54 19.44 31.15
CA PHE A 426 -12.84 18.18 30.92
C PHE A 426 -13.20 17.13 31.98
N GLN A 427 -13.20 17.50 33.26
CA GLN A 427 -13.55 16.58 34.35
C GLN A 427 -15.01 16.12 34.28
N LYS A 428 -15.94 16.99 33.88
CA LYS A 428 -17.35 16.61 33.63
C LYS A 428 -17.48 15.63 32.45
N TRP A 429 -16.76 15.87 31.35
CA TRP A 429 -16.73 14.97 30.21
C TRP A 429 -16.09 13.61 30.55
N LEU A 430 -14.98 13.61 31.29
CA LEU A 430 -14.29 12.42 31.76
C LEU A 430 -15.13 11.63 32.78
N GLY A 431 -15.95 12.30 33.58
CA GLY A 431 -16.80 11.67 34.61
C GLY A 431 -17.98 10.83 34.09
N ALA A 432 -18.44 11.04 32.85
CA ALA A 432 -19.66 10.37 32.35
C ALA A 432 -19.54 9.81 30.92
N SER A 433 -20.25 8.72 30.65
CA SER A 433 -20.45 8.17 29.29
C SER A 433 -21.38 9.05 28.44
N ASN A 434 -21.38 8.83 27.14
CA ASN A 434 -22.22 9.53 26.15
C ASN A 434 -22.08 11.07 26.22
N GLN A 435 -20.87 11.57 26.52
CA GLN A 435 -20.58 13.00 26.54
C GLN A 435 -19.77 13.41 25.31
N THR A 436 -20.08 14.59 24.77
CA THR A 436 -19.32 15.24 23.69
C THR A 436 -18.72 16.53 24.22
N LEU A 437 -17.40 16.66 24.13
CA LEU A 437 -16.65 17.86 24.51
C LEU A 437 -16.14 18.55 23.25
N VAL A 438 -16.63 19.76 23.02
CA VAL A 438 -16.33 20.59 21.84
C VAL A 438 -15.39 21.70 22.25
N CYS A 439 -14.13 21.54 21.88
CA CYS A 439 -13.03 22.42 22.21
C CYS A 439 -12.76 23.41 21.08
N GLN A 440 -13.44 24.56 21.14
CA GLN A 440 -13.26 25.62 20.14
C GLN A 440 -12.05 26.49 20.51
N GLY A 441 -11.30 26.94 19.51
CA GLY A 441 -10.16 27.82 19.75
C GLY A 441 -9.63 28.45 18.46
N PHE A 442 -9.00 29.60 18.60
CA PHE A 442 -8.41 30.33 17.48
C PHE A 442 -7.28 29.53 16.80
N PRO A 443 -6.88 29.89 15.56
CA PRO A 443 -5.64 29.41 14.93
C PRO A 443 -4.44 29.52 15.89
N GLY A 444 -3.54 28.53 15.91
CA GLY A 444 -2.33 28.62 16.73
C GLY A 444 -2.52 28.70 18.25
N ALA A 445 -3.75 28.55 18.79
CA ALA A 445 -4.04 28.56 20.22
C ALA A 445 -3.63 27.26 20.96
N GLY A 446 -2.98 26.31 20.27
CA GLY A 446 -2.48 25.06 20.83
C GLY A 446 -3.44 23.86 20.75
N LYS A 447 -4.55 23.94 20.00
CA LYS A 447 -5.56 22.87 19.88
C LYS A 447 -4.96 21.47 19.68
N THR A 448 -4.14 21.28 18.65
CA THR A 448 -3.49 20.00 18.33
C THR A 448 -2.58 19.47 19.44
N ILE A 449 -1.84 20.35 20.10
CA ILE A 449 -1.01 19.99 21.25
C ILE A 449 -1.92 19.55 22.41
N MET A 450 -2.98 20.29 22.71
CA MET A 450 -3.95 19.92 23.74
C MET A 450 -4.62 18.57 23.44
N THR A 451 -4.96 18.30 22.18
CA THR A 451 -5.47 16.99 21.76
C THR A 451 -4.45 15.88 22.03
N SER A 452 -3.17 16.09 21.70
CA SER A 452 -2.13 15.11 22.00
C SER A 452 -1.96 14.85 23.51
N VAL A 453 -2.09 15.90 24.34
CA VAL A 453 -2.10 15.81 25.81
C VAL A 453 -3.32 15.05 26.34
N VAL A 454 -4.50 15.25 25.76
CA VAL A 454 -5.71 14.48 26.09
C VAL A 454 -5.55 13.02 25.70
N VAL A 455 -5.00 12.71 24.52
CA VAL A 455 -4.73 11.33 24.09
C VAL A 455 -3.72 10.66 25.02
N GLU A 456 -2.60 11.32 25.34
CA GLU A 456 -1.58 10.85 26.28
C GLU A 456 -2.17 10.59 27.68
N HIS A 457 -2.95 11.55 28.20
CA HIS A 457 -3.60 11.43 29.50
C HIS A 457 -4.59 10.26 29.55
N LEU A 458 -5.47 10.11 28.55
CA LEU A 458 -6.44 9.01 28.50
C LEU A 458 -5.74 7.66 28.34
N GLN A 459 -4.73 7.57 27.48
CA GLN A 459 -3.94 6.34 27.30
C GLN A 459 -3.20 5.96 28.58
N THR A 460 -2.70 6.94 29.35
CA THR A 460 -2.00 6.71 30.62
C THR A 460 -2.96 6.37 31.77
N HIS A 461 -4.08 7.09 31.89
CA HIS A 461 -5.05 6.90 32.97
C HIS A 461 -5.81 5.55 32.86
N PHE A 462 -6.00 5.04 31.63
CA PHE A 462 -6.74 3.80 31.39
C PHE A 462 -5.88 2.59 30.97
N GLN A 463 -4.56 2.60 31.23
CA GLN A 463 -3.64 1.51 30.80
C GLN A 463 -4.06 0.09 31.22
N GLN A 464 -4.72 -0.06 32.37
CA GLN A 464 -5.07 -1.37 32.96
C GLN A 464 -6.57 -1.72 32.87
N GLY A 465 -7.26 -1.30 31.82
CA GLY A 465 -8.64 -1.75 31.58
C GLY A 465 -9.02 -1.79 30.10
N SER A 466 -10.11 -2.48 29.78
CA SER A 466 -10.69 -2.54 28.43
C SER A 466 -11.41 -1.25 28.02
N HIS A 467 -10.79 -0.10 28.26
CA HIS A 467 -11.15 1.18 27.67
C HIS A 467 -10.36 1.34 26.37
N SER A 468 -10.88 2.10 25.42
CA SER A 468 -10.12 2.44 24.20
C SER A 468 -10.21 3.90 23.81
N VAL A 469 -9.11 4.40 23.25
CA VAL A 469 -8.97 5.75 22.70
C VAL A 469 -8.63 5.60 21.23
N ALA A 470 -9.52 6.02 20.35
CA ALA A 470 -9.22 6.23 18.93
C ALA A 470 -9.05 7.73 18.69
N TYR A 471 -8.05 8.12 17.90
CA TYR A 471 -7.71 9.51 17.66
C TYR A 471 -7.40 9.80 16.19
N ILE A 472 -7.78 11.00 15.77
CA ILE A 472 -7.79 11.48 14.39
C ILE A 472 -7.14 12.87 14.37
N TYR A 473 -6.18 13.08 13.48
CA TYR A 473 -5.60 14.39 13.19
C TYR A 473 -5.97 14.82 11.78
N CYS A 474 -7.03 15.63 11.66
CA CYS A 474 -7.37 16.26 10.40
C CYS A 474 -6.23 17.18 9.95
N ASP A 475 -5.99 17.25 8.64
CA ASP A 475 -4.86 17.95 8.03
C ASP A 475 -5.33 18.51 6.68
N PHE A 476 -5.44 19.83 6.58
CA PHE A 476 -5.95 20.51 5.38
C PHE A 476 -5.17 20.16 4.09
N GLN A 477 -3.91 19.72 4.21
CA GLN A 477 -3.08 19.31 3.07
C GLN A 477 -3.31 17.84 2.64
N LYS A 478 -4.08 17.06 3.42
CA LYS A 478 -4.35 15.63 3.18
C LYS A 478 -5.81 15.32 2.87
N ARG A 479 -6.60 16.31 2.48
CA ARG A 479 -8.05 16.18 2.19
C ARG A 479 -8.39 15.00 1.27
N ALA A 480 -7.63 14.78 0.20
CA ALA A 480 -7.83 13.65 -0.72
C ALA A 480 -7.52 12.25 -0.13
N GLN A 481 -7.04 12.18 1.12
CA GLN A 481 -6.74 10.96 1.88
C GLN A 481 -7.57 10.87 3.18
N GLN A 482 -8.38 11.90 3.48
CA GLN A 482 -9.07 12.11 4.75
C GLN A 482 -10.57 12.33 4.54
N MET A 483 -11.20 11.52 3.70
CA MET A 483 -12.65 11.48 3.62
C MET A 483 -13.21 10.75 4.86
N THR A 484 -14.51 10.89 5.13
CA THR A 484 -15.19 10.23 6.26
C THR A 484 -14.91 8.72 6.30
N ILE A 485 -14.84 8.05 5.14
CA ILE A 485 -14.52 6.62 5.06
C ILE A 485 -13.11 6.31 5.58
N ASP A 486 -12.07 7.02 5.12
CA ASP A 486 -10.67 6.81 5.54
C ASP A 486 -10.50 6.98 7.06
N ILE A 487 -11.16 8.01 7.58
CA ILE A 487 -11.16 8.37 9.00
C ILE A 487 -11.87 7.30 9.84
N LEU A 488 -13.06 6.85 9.43
CA LEU A 488 -13.80 5.81 10.15
C LEU A 488 -13.10 4.44 10.07
N VAL A 489 -12.49 4.08 8.95
CA VAL A 489 -11.69 2.85 8.85
C VAL A 489 -10.46 2.93 9.77
N SER A 490 -9.82 4.11 9.91
CA SER A 490 -8.75 4.31 10.90
C SER A 490 -9.25 4.17 12.35
N VAL A 491 -10.44 4.70 12.68
CA VAL A 491 -11.08 4.48 13.99
C VAL A 491 -11.37 2.99 14.23
N LEU A 492 -11.97 2.31 13.26
CA LEU A 492 -12.26 0.88 13.32
C LEU A 492 -10.98 0.06 13.59
N LYS A 493 -9.90 0.38 12.89
CA LYS A 493 -8.58 -0.24 13.08
C LYS A 493 -8.03 0.01 14.48
N GLN A 494 -8.02 1.26 14.95
CA GLN A 494 -7.50 1.63 16.27
C GLN A 494 -8.26 0.92 17.41
N LEU A 495 -9.60 0.92 17.36
CA LEU A 495 -10.42 0.24 18.37
C LEU A 495 -10.29 -1.29 18.31
N THR A 496 -10.20 -1.86 17.10
CA THR A 496 -9.97 -3.32 16.92
C THR A 496 -8.60 -3.70 17.49
N THR A 497 -7.57 -2.88 17.29
CA THR A 497 -6.18 -3.08 17.77
C THR A 497 -6.09 -3.21 19.30
N LYS A 498 -7.10 -2.79 20.06
CA LYS A 498 -7.13 -2.89 21.53
C LYS A 498 -7.95 -4.06 22.10
N LEU A 499 -8.71 -4.79 21.29
CA LEU A 499 -9.41 -6.02 21.72
C LEU A 499 -8.50 -7.25 21.60
N ALA A 500 -8.61 -8.24 22.48
CA ALA A 500 -7.89 -9.51 22.32
C ALA A 500 -8.48 -10.38 21.19
N ILE A 501 -9.81 -10.42 21.10
CA ILE A 501 -10.56 -11.14 20.07
C ILE A 501 -11.15 -10.12 19.10
N THR A 502 -11.02 -10.35 17.79
CA THR A 502 -11.63 -9.51 16.77
C THR A 502 -13.13 -9.79 16.69
N PRO A 503 -14.03 -8.80 16.91
CA PRO A 503 -15.48 -9.03 16.93
C PRO A 503 -16.01 -9.49 15.59
N ASP A 504 -17.08 -10.27 15.63
CA ASP A 504 -17.63 -10.94 14.44
C ASP A 504 -17.98 -9.93 13.34
N GLY A 505 -18.49 -8.74 13.66
CA GLY A 505 -18.78 -7.72 12.63
C GLY A 505 -17.57 -7.22 11.84
N VAL A 506 -16.36 -7.35 12.37
CA VAL A 506 -15.12 -7.04 11.64
C VAL A 506 -14.61 -8.27 10.88
N ARG A 507 -14.82 -9.47 11.42
CA ARG A 507 -14.52 -10.74 10.74
C ARG A 507 -15.43 -10.95 9.53
N ASP A 508 -16.73 -10.70 9.69
CA ASP A 508 -17.77 -10.65 8.65
C ASP A 508 -17.33 -9.70 7.52
N LEU A 509 -17.02 -8.45 7.88
CA LEU A 509 -16.60 -7.40 6.95
C LEU A 509 -15.34 -7.81 6.18
N TYR A 510 -14.31 -8.31 6.86
CA TYR A 510 -13.09 -8.79 6.21
C TYR A 510 -13.36 -9.99 5.29
N SER A 511 -14.07 -11.02 5.75
CA SER A 511 -14.36 -12.22 4.96
C SER A 511 -15.11 -11.92 3.66
N GLN A 512 -15.89 -10.83 3.63
CA GLN A 512 -16.66 -10.38 2.48
C GLN A 512 -15.85 -9.47 1.53
N HIS A 513 -14.76 -8.86 1.99
CA HIS A 513 -14.04 -7.80 1.27
C HIS A 513 -12.50 -7.93 1.27
N GLN A 514 -11.93 -9.04 1.72
CA GLN A 514 -10.48 -9.28 1.81
C GLN A 514 -9.71 -9.19 0.46
N HIS A 515 -10.44 -9.19 -0.67
CA HIS A 515 -9.90 -9.02 -2.02
C HIS A 515 -10.28 -7.66 -2.65
N ASP A 516 -11.11 -6.87 -1.97
CA ASP A 516 -11.47 -5.51 -2.39
C ASP A 516 -10.48 -4.50 -1.81
N ASN A 517 -10.30 -3.38 -2.53
CA ASN A 517 -9.71 -2.20 -1.92
C ASN A 517 -10.73 -1.60 -0.92
N VAL A 518 -10.27 -1.34 0.31
CA VAL A 518 -11.05 -0.72 1.41
C VAL A 518 -11.76 0.58 0.99
N LEU A 519 -11.23 1.31 0.00
CA LEU A 519 -11.85 2.50 -0.58
C LEU A 519 -13.19 2.25 -1.30
N PHE A 520 -13.56 0.98 -1.55
CA PHE A 520 -14.87 0.59 -2.11
C PHE A 520 -15.90 0.17 -1.04
N LEU A 521 -15.59 0.31 0.25
CA LEU A 521 -16.52 -0.03 1.34
C LEU A 521 -17.52 1.10 1.63
N GLU A 522 -18.74 0.73 2.02
CA GLU A 522 -19.75 1.70 2.44
C GLU A 522 -19.49 2.22 3.85
N THR A 523 -19.60 3.55 4.02
CA THR A 523 -19.55 4.25 5.32
C THR A 523 -20.48 3.58 6.35
N ALA A 524 -21.66 3.15 5.93
CA ALA A 524 -22.63 2.47 6.78
C ALA A 524 -22.13 1.12 7.33
N ASP A 525 -21.37 0.35 6.55
CA ASP A 525 -20.83 -0.94 7.00
C ASP A 525 -19.62 -0.77 7.93
N ILE A 526 -18.80 0.26 7.69
CA ILE A 526 -17.75 0.66 8.65
C ILE A 526 -18.38 1.14 9.97
N SER A 527 -19.41 1.99 9.92
CA SER A 527 -20.14 2.43 11.13
C SER A 527 -20.77 1.26 11.90
N LYS A 528 -21.38 0.28 11.22
CA LYS A 528 -21.87 -0.97 11.85
C LYS A 528 -20.74 -1.77 12.51
N ALA A 529 -19.60 -1.90 11.86
CA ALA A 529 -18.42 -2.59 12.41
C ALA A 529 -17.87 -1.85 13.64
N ILE A 530 -17.77 -0.52 13.60
CA ILE A 530 -17.35 0.30 14.74
C ILE A 530 -18.31 0.11 15.92
N VAL A 531 -19.63 0.11 15.70
CA VAL A 531 -20.63 -0.13 16.76
C VAL A 531 -20.44 -1.52 17.40
N ARG A 532 -20.23 -2.58 16.60
CA ARG A 532 -19.91 -3.92 17.17
C ARG A 532 -18.57 -3.94 17.91
N VAL A 533 -17.56 -3.19 17.47
CA VAL A 533 -16.26 -3.09 18.17
C VAL A 533 -16.37 -2.34 19.49
N ILE A 534 -17.12 -1.24 19.55
CA ILE A 534 -17.30 -0.46 20.78
C ILE A 534 -17.96 -1.32 21.88
N SER A 535 -18.88 -2.23 21.53
CA SER A 535 -19.49 -3.16 22.49
C SER A 535 -18.50 -4.15 23.16
N GLY A 536 -17.30 -4.32 22.61
CA GLY A 536 -16.21 -5.08 23.24
C GLY A 536 -15.39 -4.31 24.29
N HIS A 537 -15.62 -3.00 24.43
CA HIS A 537 -14.90 -2.11 25.35
C HIS A 537 -15.83 -1.63 26.47
N LYS A 538 -15.30 -1.46 27.69
CA LYS A 538 -16.03 -0.89 28.84
C LYS A 538 -16.44 0.56 28.60
N ARG A 539 -15.62 1.32 27.87
CA ARG A 539 -15.86 2.71 27.45
C ARG A 539 -14.91 3.08 26.32
N VAL A 540 -15.40 3.85 25.37
CA VAL A 540 -14.62 4.32 24.22
C VAL A 540 -14.61 5.85 24.17
N PHE A 541 -13.43 6.39 23.90
CA PHE A 541 -13.21 7.80 23.58
C PHE A 541 -12.80 7.90 22.11
N ILE A 542 -13.50 8.72 21.32
CA ILE A 542 -13.13 9.06 19.94
C ILE A 542 -12.73 10.52 19.93
N ILE A 543 -11.50 10.79 19.51
CA ILE A 543 -10.83 12.09 19.60
C ILE A 543 -10.59 12.61 18.18
N VAL A 544 -11.11 13.80 17.86
CA VAL A 544 -10.98 14.43 16.54
C VAL A 544 -10.32 15.80 16.69
N ASP A 545 -9.09 15.94 16.20
CA ASP A 545 -8.44 17.24 16.11
C ASP A 545 -8.80 17.95 14.80
N ALA A 546 -8.88 19.29 14.85
CA ALA A 546 -9.01 20.17 13.69
C ALA A 546 -10.15 19.78 12.72
N LEU A 547 -11.33 19.47 13.25
CA LEU A 547 -12.50 19.02 12.47
C LEU A 547 -12.83 19.93 11.28
N ASP A 548 -12.60 21.24 11.38
CA ASP A 548 -12.84 22.20 10.30
C ASP A 548 -11.83 22.15 9.13
N GLU A 549 -10.77 21.33 9.25
CA GLU A 549 -9.86 21.03 8.14
C GLU A 549 -10.31 19.83 7.30
N CYS A 550 -11.13 18.94 7.88
CA CYS A 550 -11.72 17.74 7.26
C CYS A 550 -12.60 18.13 6.04
N PRO A 551 -12.43 17.50 4.87
CA PRO A 551 -13.12 17.90 3.63
C PRO A 551 -14.65 17.79 3.72
N ASP A 552 -15.14 16.77 4.42
CA ASP A 552 -16.55 16.39 4.53
C ASP A 552 -17.03 16.37 6.00
N ALA A 553 -16.48 17.27 6.83
CA ALA A 553 -16.71 17.36 8.27
C ALA A 553 -18.19 17.23 8.74
N LYS A 554 -19.15 17.68 7.92
CA LYS A 554 -20.59 17.61 8.22
C LYS A 554 -21.13 16.17 8.15
N GLU A 555 -20.55 15.30 7.31
CA GLU A 555 -20.88 13.88 7.25
C GLU A 555 -20.18 13.10 8.35
N LEU A 556 -18.88 13.32 8.55
CA LEU A 556 -18.11 12.70 9.66
C LEU A 556 -18.78 12.93 11.02
N VAL A 557 -19.21 14.16 11.34
CA VAL A 557 -19.95 14.43 12.58
C VAL A 557 -21.30 13.71 12.62
N SER A 558 -22.00 13.58 11.49
CA SER A 558 -23.29 12.88 11.44
C SER A 558 -23.11 11.39 11.74
N GLN A 559 -22.06 10.75 11.19
CA GLN A 559 -21.69 9.37 11.49
C GLN A 559 -21.23 9.19 12.95
N LEU A 560 -20.35 10.06 13.45
CA LEU A 560 -19.85 9.97 14.83
C LEU A 560 -20.96 10.16 15.88
N LEU A 561 -21.92 11.05 15.64
CA LEU A 561 -23.09 11.20 16.52
C LEU A 561 -24.05 10.00 16.44
N GLN A 562 -24.21 9.36 15.29
CA GLN A 562 -24.97 8.10 15.18
C GLN A 562 -24.28 6.97 15.97
N ILE A 563 -22.97 6.81 15.79
CA ILE A 563 -22.16 5.83 16.54
C ILE A 563 -22.26 6.10 18.05
N GLN A 564 -22.13 7.36 18.48
CA GLN A 564 -22.31 7.76 19.88
C GLN A 564 -23.69 7.36 20.41
N ASN A 565 -24.77 7.75 19.73
CA ASN A 565 -26.15 7.44 20.15
C ASN A 565 -26.44 5.93 20.24
N MET A 566 -25.75 5.10 19.45
CA MET A 566 -25.89 3.64 19.49
C MET A 566 -25.01 2.96 20.55
N THR A 567 -24.03 3.64 21.15
CA THR A 567 -22.97 2.98 21.97
C THR A 567 -22.62 3.66 23.28
N GLY A 568 -23.00 4.93 23.49
CA GLY A 568 -22.58 5.71 24.65
C GLY A 568 -21.11 6.16 24.61
N ALA A 569 -20.44 6.12 23.46
CA ALA A 569 -19.06 6.58 23.31
C ALA A 569 -18.90 8.07 23.67
N ASN A 570 -17.75 8.42 24.25
CA ASN A 570 -17.36 9.80 24.50
C ASN A 570 -16.69 10.38 23.24
N LEU A 571 -17.14 11.56 22.80
CA LEU A 571 -16.49 12.30 21.71
C LEU A 571 -15.70 13.49 22.25
N PHE A 572 -14.50 13.70 21.76
CA PHE A 572 -13.72 14.94 21.93
C PHE A 572 -13.45 15.53 20.55
N ILE A 573 -13.78 16.80 20.34
CA ILE A 573 -13.69 17.45 19.03
C ILE A 573 -13.02 18.81 19.21
N THR A 574 -11.90 19.06 18.54
CA THR A 574 -11.36 20.43 18.42
C THR A 574 -11.71 21.05 17.08
N SER A 575 -12.01 22.36 17.07
CA SER A 575 -12.26 23.11 15.84
C SER A 575 -11.99 24.60 15.98
N ARG A 576 -11.99 25.33 14.88
CA ARG A 576 -12.32 26.76 14.86
C ARG A 576 -13.81 26.98 15.21
N PRO A 577 -14.21 28.15 15.71
CA PRO A 577 -15.61 28.48 15.93
C PRO A 577 -16.39 28.56 14.60
N ASP A 578 -17.31 27.63 14.37
CA ASP A 578 -18.26 27.64 13.24
C ASP A 578 -19.72 27.61 13.73
N LYS A 579 -20.62 28.27 13.01
CA LYS A 579 -22.05 28.39 13.35
C LYS A 579 -22.83 27.12 13.02
N ASP A 580 -22.59 26.50 11.85
CA ASP A 580 -23.26 25.26 11.45
C ASP A 580 -22.88 24.11 12.38
N MET A 581 -21.58 23.97 12.68
CA MET A 581 -21.06 22.93 13.54
C MET A 581 -21.44 23.15 15.01
N LYS A 582 -21.47 24.40 15.50
CA LYS A 582 -21.98 24.71 16.84
C LYS A 582 -23.45 24.33 17.01
N LYS A 583 -24.28 24.49 15.97
CA LYS A 583 -25.68 24.02 15.96
C LYS A 583 -25.76 22.49 15.93
N ARG A 584 -24.95 21.82 15.10
CA ARG A 584 -24.90 20.34 15.03
C ARG A 584 -24.42 19.67 16.32
N LEU A 585 -23.57 20.35 17.09
CA LEU A 585 -23.01 19.87 18.35
C LEU A 585 -23.60 20.58 19.58
N GLU A 586 -24.77 21.21 19.48
CA GLU A 586 -25.33 22.10 20.51
C GLU A 586 -25.63 21.41 21.86
N GLN A 587 -25.73 20.08 21.87
CA GLN A 587 -25.94 19.25 23.06
C GLN A 587 -24.63 18.91 23.80
N GLY A 588 -23.46 19.27 23.24
CA GLY A 588 -22.15 19.02 23.85
C GLY A 588 -21.78 20.00 24.96
N ILE A 589 -20.78 19.62 25.75
CA ILE A 589 -20.04 20.52 26.63
C ILE A 589 -19.11 21.36 25.74
N PHE A 590 -19.12 22.68 25.86
CA PHE A 590 -18.21 23.56 25.11
C PHE A 590 -17.10 24.08 26.04
N ALA A 591 -15.86 24.08 25.54
CA ALA A 591 -14.70 24.67 26.21
C ALA A 591 -13.89 25.51 25.21
N GLU A 592 -13.23 26.58 25.68
CA GLU A 592 -12.28 27.36 24.87
C GLU A 592 -10.86 26.84 25.09
N ILE A 593 -10.15 26.45 24.02
CA ILE A 593 -8.70 26.20 24.08
C ILE A 593 -7.97 27.50 23.81
N ARG A 594 -7.22 27.93 24.84
CA ARG A 594 -6.46 29.18 24.87
C ARG A 594 -5.25 29.01 25.80
N ALA A 595 -4.06 29.45 25.38
CA ALA A 595 -2.87 29.32 26.22
C ALA A 595 -2.99 30.20 27.48
N THR A 596 -2.57 29.68 28.63
CA THR A 596 -2.47 30.47 29.86
C THR A 596 -1.23 31.36 29.84
N VAL A 597 -1.19 32.36 30.73
CA VAL A 597 0.01 33.17 31.00
C VAL A 597 1.22 32.29 31.35
N GLN A 598 1.00 31.18 32.06
CA GLN A 598 2.07 30.24 32.41
C GLN A 598 2.58 29.46 31.19
N ASP A 599 1.69 28.93 30.36
CA ASP A 599 2.08 28.24 29.12
C ASP A 599 2.86 29.17 28.18
N LEU A 600 2.39 30.42 28.04
CA LEU A 600 3.04 31.43 27.20
C LEU A 600 4.41 31.83 27.75
N ASN A 601 4.57 32.03 29.06
CA ASN A 601 5.87 32.34 29.64
C ASN A 601 6.89 31.22 29.39
N ILE A 602 6.52 29.94 29.55
CA ILE A 602 7.39 28.79 29.26
C ILE A 602 7.82 28.81 27.78
N TYR A 603 6.87 29.03 26.87
CA TYR A 603 7.13 29.11 25.43
C TYR A 603 8.05 30.29 25.06
N ILE A 604 7.79 31.48 25.61
CA ILE A 604 8.58 32.69 25.35
C ILE A 604 10.00 32.52 25.93
N ASP A 605 10.15 32.01 27.14
CA ASP A 605 11.47 31.84 27.77
C ASP A 605 12.38 30.88 26.99
N GLN A 606 11.84 29.76 26.49
CA GLN A 606 12.63 28.84 25.68
C GLN A 606 12.98 29.45 24.31
N ARG A 607 12.02 30.07 23.63
CA ARG A 607 12.25 30.63 22.28
C ARG A 607 13.06 31.94 22.27
N ALA A 608 13.05 32.72 23.35
CA ALA A 608 13.93 33.89 23.48
C ALA A 608 15.41 33.48 23.41
N SER A 609 15.79 32.44 24.15
CA SER A 609 17.17 31.94 24.14
C SER A 609 17.54 31.13 22.88
N GLU A 610 16.60 30.88 21.96
CA GLU A 610 16.90 30.42 20.58
C GLU A 610 17.30 31.58 19.64
N LEU A 611 16.86 32.82 19.93
CA LEU A 611 17.13 34.00 19.09
C LEU A 611 18.25 34.88 19.62
N VAL A 612 18.39 35.00 20.95
CA VAL A 612 19.36 35.91 21.56
C VAL A 612 20.70 35.22 21.76
N ALA A 613 21.47 35.08 20.67
CA ALA A 613 22.89 34.69 20.69
C ALA A 613 23.82 35.77 21.32
N VAL A 614 23.27 36.59 22.21
CA VAL A 614 23.88 37.77 22.86
C VAL A 614 23.55 37.79 24.38
N GLU A 615 22.98 36.70 24.94
CA GLU A 615 22.64 36.60 26.37
C GLU A 615 23.84 36.30 27.31
N ALA A 616 25.08 36.41 26.81
CA ALA A 616 26.29 35.98 27.53
C ALA A 616 26.91 37.04 28.47
N ASP A 617 27.02 38.31 28.06
CA ASP A 617 27.89 39.32 28.72
C ASP A 617 27.21 40.68 29.01
N ASP A 618 25.96 40.91 28.58
CA ASP A 618 25.36 42.26 28.56
C ASP A 618 24.37 42.50 29.73
N GLU A 619 24.79 43.26 30.76
CA GLU A 619 23.98 43.61 31.94
C GLU A 619 22.64 44.28 31.57
N VAL A 620 22.56 44.96 30.41
CA VAL A 620 21.40 45.74 29.96
C VAL A 620 20.13 44.88 29.75
N PHE A 621 20.30 43.57 29.54
CA PHE A 621 19.22 42.64 29.22
C PHE A 621 18.72 41.80 30.41
N GLN A 622 19.34 41.91 31.58
CA GLN A 622 19.03 41.08 32.74
C GLN A 622 17.61 41.31 33.32
N GLY A 623 17.12 40.28 34.02
CA GLY A 623 15.98 40.35 34.97
C GLY A 623 14.74 41.08 34.46
N ASP A 624 14.57 42.31 34.94
CA ASP A 624 13.41 43.17 34.70
C ASP A 624 13.06 43.34 33.23
N PHE A 625 14.05 43.41 32.32
CA PHE A 625 13.77 43.60 30.90
C PHE A 625 13.17 42.33 30.25
N ARG A 626 13.65 41.15 30.62
CA ARG A 626 13.09 39.87 30.17
C ARG A 626 11.68 39.64 30.78
N ALA A 627 11.40 40.19 31.96
CA ALA A 627 10.05 40.22 32.53
C ALA A 627 9.12 41.19 31.77
N GLU A 628 9.56 42.43 31.51
CA GLU A 628 8.83 43.46 30.75
C GLU A 628 8.45 42.96 29.35
N MET A 629 9.39 42.30 28.66
CA MET A 629 9.19 41.68 27.34
C MET A 629 8.12 40.58 27.41
N LYS A 630 8.24 39.63 28.35
CA LYS A 630 7.27 38.53 28.52
C LYS A 630 5.86 39.04 28.83
N GLN A 631 5.74 40.08 29.66
CA GLN A 631 4.45 40.70 29.95
C GLN A 631 3.83 41.31 28.68
N GLN A 632 4.55 42.19 27.97
CA GLN A 632 4.00 42.88 26.79
C GLN A 632 3.62 41.92 25.65
N ILE A 633 4.40 40.85 25.43
CA ILE A 633 4.05 39.80 24.47
C ILE A 633 2.79 39.06 24.95
N THR A 634 2.77 38.56 26.19
CA THR A 634 1.65 37.77 26.73
C THR A 634 0.32 38.52 26.71
N GLU A 635 0.32 39.81 27.08
CA GLU A 635 -0.86 40.67 27.01
C GLU A 635 -1.37 40.84 25.56
N SER A 636 -0.47 40.97 24.59
CA SER A 636 -0.82 41.31 23.20
C SER A 636 -1.27 40.09 22.38
N VAL A 637 -0.67 38.91 22.62
CA VAL A 637 -0.98 37.66 21.91
C VAL A 637 -2.26 36.98 22.39
N HIS A 638 -2.79 37.40 23.55
CA HIS A 638 -4.08 36.97 24.09
C HIS A 638 -4.30 35.44 24.14
N GLY A 639 -3.25 34.64 24.41
CA GLY A 639 -3.36 33.17 24.51
C GLY A 639 -3.10 32.39 23.22
N ILE A 640 -2.47 33.00 22.21
CA ILE A 640 -2.16 32.38 20.91
C ILE A 640 -0.65 32.24 20.71
N PHE A 641 -0.14 31.00 20.71
CA PHE A 641 1.29 30.71 20.52
C PHE A 641 1.82 31.16 19.15
N LEU A 642 0.99 31.11 18.11
CA LEU A 642 1.39 31.53 16.75
C LEU A 642 1.65 33.05 16.65
N LEU A 643 0.89 33.88 17.36
CA LEU A 643 1.17 35.31 17.48
C LEU A 643 2.40 35.55 18.35
N ALA A 644 2.57 34.81 19.44
CA ALA A 644 3.79 34.86 20.25
C ALA A 644 5.04 34.53 19.41
N ARG A 645 4.98 33.50 18.56
CA ARG A 645 6.03 33.19 17.59
C ARG A 645 6.33 34.38 16.69
N PHE A 646 5.35 34.95 15.99
CA PHE A 646 5.62 36.06 15.08
C PHE A 646 6.14 37.32 15.79
N TYR A 647 5.71 37.58 17.02
CA TYR A 647 6.15 38.74 17.79
C TYR A 647 7.59 38.53 18.28
N ILE A 648 7.92 37.36 18.84
CA ILE A 648 9.30 36.97 19.20
C ILE A 648 10.22 37.00 17.96
N ASP A 649 9.81 36.36 16.87
CA ASP A 649 10.53 36.32 15.60
C ASP A 649 10.70 37.73 14.98
N SER A 650 9.90 38.73 15.38
CA SER A 650 10.02 40.15 14.94
C SER A 650 11.00 41.01 15.75
N LEU A 651 11.56 40.46 16.84
CA LEU A 651 12.61 41.11 17.62
C LEU A 651 14.03 40.73 17.15
N ALA A 652 14.17 39.68 16.32
CA ALA A 652 15.45 39.10 15.90
C ALA A 652 16.36 40.04 15.09
N ASP A 653 15.82 41.11 14.51
CA ASP A 653 16.54 42.15 13.75
C ASP A 653 16.77 43.45 14.56
N LYS A 654 16.36 43.49 15.82
CA LYS A 654 16.44 44.69 16.68
C LYS A 654 17.71 44.65 17.53
N THR A 655 18.57 45.66 17.41
CA THR A 655 19.93 45.64 18.00
C THR A 655 20.02 46.35 19.34
N THR A 656 19.01 47.14 19.72
CA THR A 656 18.98 47.89 20.98
C THR A 656 17.71 47.66 21.80
N ARG A 657 17.82 47.76 23.14
CA ARG A 657 16.66 47.73 24.06
C ARG A 657 15.55 48.70 23.66
N ASN A 658 15.91 49.90 23.17
CA ASN A 658 14.95 50.92 22.72
C ASN A 658 14.32 50.62 21.35
N GLU A 659 14.88 49.75 20.52
CA GLU A 659 14.19 49.21 19.33
C GLU A 659 13.20 48.12 19.70
N ILE A 660 13.61 47.19 20.55
CA ILE A 660 12.75 46.12 21.07
C ILE A 660 11.52 46.72 21.78
N LEU A 661 11.71 47.69 22.68
CA LEU A 661 10.61 48.38 23.38
C LEU A 661 9.70 49.19 22.44
N ARG A 662 10.18 49.64 21.28
CA ARG A 662 9.35 50.28 20.25
C ARG A 662 8.55 49.27 19.45
N GLU A 663 9.17 48.16 19.03
CA GLU A 663 8.47 47.09 18.31
C GLU A 663 7.38 46.48 19.21
N LEU A 664 7.70 46.14 20.47
CA LEU A 664 6.75 45.62 21.48
C LEU A 664 5.52 46.52 21.66
N LYS A 665 5.72 47.84 21.76
CA LYS A 665 4.63 48.84 21.87
C LYS A 665 3.84 49.02 20.57
N SER A 666 4.37 48.55 19.43
CA SER A 666 3.74 48.56 18.10
C SER A 666 3.15 47.19 17.71
N LEU A 667 3.12 46.23 18.63
CA LEU A 667 2.53 44.91 18.36
C LEU A 667 1.00 45.04 18.27
N PRO A 668 0.39 44.44 17.23
CA PRO A 668 -1.06 44.30 17.17
C PRO A 668 -1.60 43.56 18.40
N LYS A 669 -2.81 43.90 18.84
CA LYS A 669 -3.47 43.26 20.00
C LYS A 669 -4.77 42.60 19.58
N GLY A 670 -4.89 41.30 19.88
CA GLY A 670 -6.15 40.56 19.77
C GLY A 670 -6.13 39.40 18.76
N PRO A 671 -7.10 38.48 18.84
CA PRO A 671 -7.11 37.21 18.09
C PRO A 671 -7.47 37.34 16.60
N LEU A 672 -7.56 38.56 16.06
CA LEU A 672 -7.86 38.83 14.64
C LEU A 672 -6.66 39.46 13.90
N THR A 673 -5.51 39.61 14.56
CA THR A 673 -4.34 40.33 14.00
C THR A 673 -3.38 39.47 13.20
N TYR A 674 -3.76 38.24 12.82
CA TYR A 674 -2.92 37.34 12.01
C TYR A 674 -2.46 38.02 10.72
N ASP A 675 -3.36 38.69 10.01
CA ASP A 675 -3.07 39.31 8.71
C ASP A 675 -2.06 40.46 8.83
N GLU A 676 -2.05 41.15 9.97
CA GLU A 676 -1.05 42.17 10.30
C GLU A 676 0.30 41.54 10.67
N ALA A 677 0.32 40.41 11.37
CA ALA A 677 1.54 39.68 11.74
C ALA A 677 2.19 38.99 10.53
N TYR A 678 1.38 38.36 9.67
CA TYR A 678 1.79 37.86 8.36
C TYR A 678 2.25 39.02 7.47
N GLY A 679 1.51 40.13 7.42
CA GLY A 679 1.87 41.33 6.67
C GLY A 679 3.20 41.96 7.12
N LYS A 680 3.46 42.08 8.43
CA LYS A 680 4.78 42.47 8.97
C LYS A 680 5.87 41.48 8.52
N THR A 681 5.60 40.18 8.51
CA THR A 681 6.60 39.17 8.12
C THR A 681 6.87 39.14 6.61
N ILE A 682 5.85 39.28 5.75
CA ILE A 682 6.03 39.44 4.29
C ILE A 682 6.80 40.73 3.97
N LYS A 683 6.57 41.83 4.70
CA LYS A 683 7.40 43.06 4.58
C LYS A 683 8.88 42.79 4.90
N ARG A 684 9.18 42.03 5.97
CA ARG A 684 10.56 41.62 6.30
C ARG A 684 11.19 40.70 5.24
N ILE A 685 10.39 39.81 4.64
CA ILE A 685 10.83 38.96 3.52
C ILE A 685 11.18 39.82 2.30
N ARG A 686 10.37 40.85 1.99
CA ARG A 686 10.58 41.81 0.90
C ARG A 686 11.82 42.70 1.09
N THR A 687 12.24 42.98 2.32
CA THR A 687 13.49 43.73 2.60
C THR A 687 14.77 42.90 2.45
N GLN A 688 14.69 41.60 2.10
CA GLN A 688 15.87 40.78 1.83
C GLN A 688 16.53 41.13 0.48
N PRO A 689 17.84 40.88 0.31
CA PRO A 689 18.51 41.00 -0.98
C PRO A 689 17.79 40.21 -2.10
N PRO A 690 17.75 40.72 -3.35
CA PRO A 690 16.91 40.14 -4.41
C PRO A 690 17.02 38.62 -4.65
N PRO A 691 18.19 37.97 -4.55
CA PRO A 691 18.27 36.51 -4.67
C PRO A 691 17.51 35.76 -3.56
N ARG A 692 17.56 36.26 -2.31
CA ARG A 692 16.84 35.67 -1.17
C ARG A 692 15.33 35.93 -1.25
N LEU A 693 14.93 37.13 -1.68
CA LEU A 693 13.53 37.46 -1.93
C LEU A 693 12.91 36.56 -3.01
N ARG A 694 13.61 36.35 -4.15
CA ARG A 694 13.14 35.42 -5.18
C ARG A 694 12.96 34.01 -4.63
N LEU A 695 13.98 33.47 -3.95
CA LEU A 695 13.90 32.13 -3.34
C LEU A 695 12.74 32.01 -2.34
N ALA A 696 12.56 32.98 -1.45
CA ALA A 696 11.45 33.00 -0.50
C ALA A 696 10.09 33.00 -1.19
N ASN A 697 9.90 33.83 -2.22
CA ASN A 697 8.66 33.88 -2.97
C ASN A 697 8.42 32.57 -3.74
N GLN A 698 9.45 31.95 -4.34
CA GLN A 698 9.33 30.64 -4.99
C GLN A 698 8.90 29.56 -4.00
N VAL A 699 9.55 29.47 -2.84
CA VAL A 699 9.22 28.50 -1.78
C VAL A 699 7.79 28.69 -1.29
N LEU A 700 7.39 29.91 -0.94
CA LEU A 700 6.03 30.20 -0.47
C LEU A 700 4.96 29.94 -1.55
N THR A 701 5.26 30.22 -2.82
CA THR A 701 4.38 29.95 -3.96
C THR A 701 4.15 28.45 -4.15
N LEU A 702 5.23 27.66 -4.18
CA LEU A 702 5.18 26.21 -4.36
C LEU A 702 4.48 25.53 -3.17
N LEU A 703 4.77 25.94 -1.93
CA LEU A 703 4.11 25.40 -0.73
C LEU A 703 2.64 25.82 -0.59
N ALA A 704 2.24 26.98 -1.14
CA ALA A 704 0.86 27.42 -1.12
C ALA A 704 0.00 26.72 -2.17
N CYS A 705 0.53 26.51 -3.38
CA CYS A 705 -0.21 25.89 -4.49
C CYS A 705 -0.17 24.36 -4.51
N ALA A 706 0.46 23.70 -3.53
CA ALA A 706 0.68 22.26 -3.55
C ALA A 706 -0.60 21.45 -3.26
N GLU A 707 -0.94 20.48 -4.13
CA GLU A 707 -2.12 19.60 -3.94
C GLU A 707 -1.93 18.58 -2.79
N ARG A 708 -0.68 18.41 -2.32
CA ARG A 708 -0.29 17.62 -1.14
C ARG A 708 1.01 18.16 -0.53
N PRO A 709 1.40 17.77 0.70
CA PRO A 709 2.70 18.14 1.27
C PRO A 709 3.86 17.69 0.37
N LEU A 710 4.89 18.54 0.30
CA LEU A 710 6.15 18.28 -0.40
C LEU A 710 7.24 17.88 0.60
N THR A 711 8.15 17.01 0.18
CA THR A 711 9.43 16.79 0.87
C THR A 711 10.46 17.83 0.47
N MET A 712 11.48 18.05 1.30
CA MET A 712 12.64 18.90 1.00
C MET A 712 13.35 18.50 -0.31
N LYS A 713 13.28 17.22 -0.70
CA LYS A 713 13.84 16.73 -1.97
C LYS A 713 12.98 17.14 -3.16
N GLU A 714 11.66 16.95 -3.07
CA GLU A 714 10.72 17.38 -4.11
C GLU A 714 10.75 18.90 -4.30
N LEU A 715 10.80 19.68 -3.21
CA LEU A 715 10.93 21.13 -3.30
C LEU A 715 12.31 21.55 -3.85
N GLY A 716 13.38 20.87 -3.46
CA GLY A 716 14.74 21.12 -3.97
C GLY A 716 14.82 20.91 -5.49
N ASP A 717 14.30 19.78 -5.98
CA ASP A 717 14.12 19.50 -7.41
C ASP A 717 13.30 20.61 -8.09
N ALA A 718 12.13 20.98 -7.54
CA ALA A 718 11.25 22.00 -8.12
C ALA A 718 11.90 23.38 -8.23
N LEU A 719 12.76 23.74 -7.27
CA LEU A 719 13.52 25.00 -7.27
C LEU A 719 14.72 24.99 -8.24
N ALA A 720 15.25 23.81 -8.59
CA ALA A 720 16.34 23.63 -9.55
C ALA A 720 15.87 23.53 -11.02
N VAL A 721 14.58 23.24 -11.27
CA VAL A 721 14.02 23.20 -12.63
C VAL A 721 14.20 24.53 -13.36
N ARG A 722 14.63 24.45 -14.62
CA ARG A 722 14.69 25.56 -15.57
C ARG A 722 13.86 25.19 -16.81
N PRO A 723 12.89 26.01 -17.24
CA PRO A 723 12.18 25.79 -18.50
C PRO A 723 13.14 25.64 -19.68
N SER A 724 12.78 24.80 -20.66
CA SER A 724 13.59 24.48 -21.84
C SER A 724 14.95 23.79 -21.60
N HIS A 725 15.35 23.49 -20.36
CA HIS A 725 16.53 22.68 -20.08
C HIS A 725 16.20 21.18 -20.11
N SER A 726 17.06 20.37 -20.74
CA SER A 726 16.88 18.92 -20.88
C SER A 726 17.44 18.10 -19.70
N LEU A 727 18.20 18.72 -18.79
CA LEU A 727 18.80 18.11 -17.61
C LEU A 727 18.56 18.98 -16.37
N LEU A 728 18.37 18.33 -15.22
CA LEU A 728 18.27 18.99 -13.92
C LEU A 728 19.68 19.16 -13.34
N ASP A 729 20.17 20.39 -13.23
CA ASP A 729 21.44 20.65 -12.56
C ASP A 729 21.26 20.57 -11.04
N LYS A 730 22.01 19.66 -10.40
CA LYS A 730 21.97 19.48 -8.94
C LYS A 730 22.73 20.58 -8.18
N GLY A 731 23.57 21.37 -8.86
CA GLY A 731 24.17 22.59 -8.31
C GLY A 731 23.16 23.73 -8.13
N ASP A 732 22.06 23.70 -8.88
CA ASP A 732 20.98 24.71 -8.81
C ASP A 732 19.95 24.42 -7.70
N ILE A 733 20.11 23.34 -6.94
CA ILE A 733 19.29 23.00 -5.77
C ILE A 733 19.73 23.87 -4.57
N PRO A 734 18.87 24.76 -4.04
CA PRO A 734 19.25 25.63 -2.94
C PRO A 734 19.45 24.85 -1.62
N ASN A 735 20.42 25.26 -0.82
CA ASN A 735 20.68 24.61 0.47
C ASN A 735 19.44 24.69 1.41
N GLY A 736 19.07 23.56 2.01
CA GLY A 736 17.84 23.43 2.80
C GLY A 736 17.74 24.37 4.00
N PHE A 737 18.87 24.72 4.65
CA PHE A 737 18.89 25.72 5.72
C PHE A 737 18.52 27.11 5.19
N ILE A 738 19.02 27.46 3.99
CA ILE A 738 18.70 28.74 3.34
C ILE A 738 17.22 28.79 2.95
N ILE A 739 16.67 27.71 2.39
CA ILE A 739 15.24 27.59 2.04
C ILE A 739 14.34 27.95 3.22
N VAL A 740 14.61 27.41 4.41
CA VAL A 740 13.83 27.71 5.63
C VAL A 740 14.09 29.14 6.11
N THR A 741 15.36 29.57 6.14
CA THR A 741 15.77 30.88 6.67
C THR A 741 15.16 32.05 5.89
N VAL A 742 15.17 32.01 4.55
CA VAL A 742 14.63 33.12 3.73
C VAL A 742 13.12 33.30 3.87
N CYS A 743 12.40 32.29 4.39
CA CYS A 743 10.97 32.34 4.66
C CYS A 743 10.62 32.92 6.05
N MET A 744 11.61 33.41 6.82
CA MET A 744 11.41 34.21 8.05
C MET A 744 10.40 33.61 9.04
N GLY A 745 10.49 32.29 9.27
CA GLY A 745 9.64 31.57 10.22
C GLY A 745 8.25 31.18 9.70
N LEU A 746 7.86 31.53 8.47
CA LEU A 746 6.58 31.13 7.85
C LEU A 746 6.56 29.66 7.40
N VAL A 747 7.71 28.99 7.39
CA VAL A 747 7.91 27.62 6.88
C VAL A 747 8.61 26.79 7.95
N MET A 748 8.32 25.49 7.97
CA MET A 748 8.95 24.50 8.86
C MET A 748 9.18 23.18 8.13
N VAL A 749 10.18 22.42 8.59
CA VAL A 749 10.51 21.08 8.09
C VAL A 749 10.27 20.06 9.20
N GLU A 750 9.71 18.92 8.86
CA GLU A 750 9.58 17.76 9.73
C GLU A 750 10.87 16.93 9.68
N GLU A 751 11.52 16.72 10.83
CA GLU A 751 12.78 15.96 10.91
C GLU A 751 12.60 14.49 10.52
N ASP A 752 11.56 13.83 11.04
CA ASP A 752 11.30 12.40 10.83
C ASP A 752 10.96 12.03 9.36
N SER A 753 10.35 12.94 8.61
CA SER A 753 9.78 12.67 7.27
C SER A 753 10.42 13.49 6.14
N GLY A 754 11.16 14.55 6.47
CA GLY A 754 11.66 15.52 5.50
C GLY A 754 10.57 16.37 4.83
N ILE A 755 9.31 16.32 5.29
CA ILE A 755 8.21 17.13 4.75
C ILE A 755 8.42 18.60 5.11
N ILE A 756 8.33 19.49 4.11
CA ILE A 756 8.37 20.93 4.26
C ILE A 756 6.98 21.53 4.01
N ARG A 757 6.56 22.44 4.89
CA ARG A 757 5.22 23.03 4.88
C ARG A 757 5.19 24.41 5.53
N LEU A 758 4.10 25.14 5.27
CA LEU A 758 3.78 26.38 5.95
C LEU A 758 3.58 26.13 7.46
N VAL A 759 3.95 27.11 8.29
CA VAL A 759 3.97 27.01 9.77
C VAL A 759 2.61 26.73 10.40
N HIS A 760 1.52 27.12 9.73
CA HIS A 760 0.14 26.95 10.19
C HIS A 760 -0.82 27.09 9.00
N HIS A 761 -2.02 26.51 9.06
CA HIS A 761 -2.98 26.54 7.94
C HIS A 761 -3.42 27.97 7.57
N THR A 762 -3.51 28.86 8.55
CA THR A 762 -3.77 30.30 8.34
C THR A 762 -2.72 31.01 7.50
N ALA A 763 -1.50 30.47 7.38
CA ALA A 763 -0.52 31.01 6.45
C ALA A 763 -0.92 30.72 4.99
N LEU A 764 -1.54 29.57 4.71
CA LEU A 764 -2.14 29.31 3.39
C LEU A 764 -3.34 30.22 3.16
N GLU A 765 -4.24 30.35 4.14
CA GLU A 765 -5.42 31.23 4.02
C GLU A 765 -4.99 32.67 3.72
N TYR A 766 -4.03 33.21 4.48
CA TYR A 766 -3.45 34.53 4.24
C TYR A 766 -2.78 34.64 2.86
N LEU A 767 -1.91 33.68 2.49
CA LEU A 767 -1.17 33.74 1.22
C LEU A 767 -2.08 33.63 0.01
N ARG A 768 -3.11 32.78 0.03
CA ARG A 768 -4.12 32.66 -1.03
C ARG A 768 -4.92 33.96 -1.15
N ASP A 769 -5.45 34.44 -0.03
CA ASP A 769 -6.34 35.60 -0.01
C ASP A 769 -5.58 36.91 -0.30
N ASN A 770 -4.24 36.89 -0.20
CA ASN A 770 -3.31 37.97 -0.54
C ASN A 770 -2.25 37.56 -1.58
N THR A 771 -2.56 36.72 -2.58
CA THR A 771 -1.52 36.11 -3.45
C THR A 771 -0.65 37.14 -4.20
N ALA A 772 -1.17 38.34 -4.49
CA ALA A 772 -0.38 39.43 -5.06
C ALA A 772 0.81 39.87 -4.17
N CYS A 773 0.87 39.45 -2.90
CA CYS A 773 2.04 39.70 -2.06
C CYS A 773 3.30 38.94 -2.54
N LEU A 774 3.14 37.84 -3.28
CA LEU A 774 4.21 37.01 -3.88
C LEU A 774 4.54 37.37 -5.35
N SER A 775 3.86 38.34 -5.95
CA SER A 775 3.80 38.55 -7.42
C SER A 775 5.13 38.92 -8.12
N SER A 776 6.23 39.15 -7.37
CA SER A 776 7.54 39.51 -7.94
C SER A 776 8.19 38.39 -8.79
N LEU A 777 7.55 37.23 -8.88
CA LEU A 777 7.95 36.12 -9.74
C LEU A 777 7.44 36.25 -11.19
N VAL A 778 6.39 37.04 -11.42
CA VAL A 778 5.61 36.98 -12.68
C VAL A 778 5.64 38.31 -13.46
N ASN A 779 5.65 39.46 -12.79
CA ASN A 779 5.83 40.75 -13.45
C ASN A 779 6.51 41.78 -12.52
N PRO A 780 7.71 42.28 -12.83
CA PRO A 780 8.44 43.23 -11.99
C PRO A 780 7.90 44.67 -12.02
N ALA A 781 6.88 44.98 -12.84
CA ALA A 781 6.35 46.34 -13.03
C ALA A 781 5.20 46.74 -12.07
N ILE A 782 4.90 45.93 -11.05
CA ILE A 782 3.81 46.22 -10.08
C ILE A 782 4.38 47.07 -8.92
N PRO A 783 3.83 48.26 -8.62
CA PRO A 783 4.36 49.15 -7.59
C PRO A 783 4.13 48.65 -6.15
N ASP A 784 4.98 49.11 -5.23
CA ASP A 784 5.09 48.60 -3.85
C ASP A 784 3.83 48.71 -2.96
N SER A 785 2.83 49.50 -3.35
CA SER A 785 1.63 49.84 -2.58
C SER A 785 0.56 48.74 -2.52
N VAL A 786 0.96 47.50 -2.24
CA VAL A 786 0.04 46.40 -1.89
C VAL A 786 -0.46 46.59 -0.45
N THR A 787 -1.37 47.54 -0.28
CA THR A 787 -2.09 47.84 0.98
C THR A 787 -3.61 47.89 0.82
N VAL A 788 -4.13 47.63 -0.39
CA VAL A 788 -5.56 47.52 -0.68
C VAL A 788 -5.87 46.09 -1.10
N PHE A 789 -6.88 45.48 -0.47
CA PHE A 789 -7.36 44.14 -0.80
C PHE A 789 -8.06 44.17 -2.17
N ASP A 790 -7.39 43.66 -3.21
CA ASP A 790 -7.91 43.56 -4.57
C ASP A 790 -8.10 42.08 -4.93
N ALA A 791 -9.34 41.61 -4.78
CA ALA A 791 -9.70 40.22 -5.02
C ALA A 791 -9.44 39.77 -6.47
N HIS A 792 -9.51 40.67 -7.45
CA HIS A 792 -9.23 40.34 -8.85
C HIS A 792 -7.73 40.17 -9.08
N LYS A 793 -6.89 41.05 -8.54
CA LYS A 793 -5.42 40.89 -8.57
C LYS A 793 -4.96 39.64 -7.81
N ASN A 794 -5.54 39.36 -6.65
CA ASN A 794 -5.19 38.17 -5.86
C ASN A 794 -5.61 36.86 -6.56
N HIS A 795 -6.79 36.81 -7.19
CA HIS A 795 -7.20 35.67 -7.99
C HIS A 795 -6.30 35.46 -9.22
N ALA A 796 -5.99 36.52 -9.96
CA ALA A 796 -5.06 36.44 -11.10
C ALA A 796 -3.67 35.94 -10.68
N ALA A 797 -3.13 36.47 -9.58
CA ALA A 797 -1.84 36.03 -9.03
C ALA A 797 -1.85 34.56 -8.55
N TRP A 798 -3.00 34.04 -8.10
CA TRP A 798 -3.17 32.61 -7.75
C TRP A 798 -3.18 31.72 -9.00
N CYS A 799 -3.86 32.14 -10.06
CA CYS A 799 -3.84 31.46 -11.35
C CYS A 799 -2.44 31.51 -12.01
N ASP A 800 -1.69 32.59 -11.80
CA ASP A 800 -0.28 32.70 -12.21
C ASP A 800 0.65 31.79 -11.38
N ALA A 801 0.42 31.69 -10.06
CA ALA A 801 1.16 30.82 -9.15
C ALA A 801 0.99 29.33 -9.50
N HIS A 802 -0.25 28.91 -9.80
CA HIS A 802 -0.51 27.56 -10.32
C HIS A 802 0.08 27.36 -11.73
N ARG A 803 0.08 28.37 -12.62
CA ARG A 803 0.78 28.26 -13.92
C ARG A 803 2.27 28.02 -13.71
N TYR A 804 2.91 28.76 -12.81
CA TYR A 804 4.33 28.59 -12.48
C TYR A 804 4.65 27.16 -12.01
N PHE A 805 3.84 26.60 -11.09
CA PHE A 805 4.06 25.22 -10.62
C PHE A 805 3.72 24.18 -11.71
N GLY A 806 2.70 24.42 -12.54
CA GLY A 806 2.38 23.60 -13.71
C GLY A 806 3.55 23.53 -14.71
N THR A 807 4.11 24.69 -15.08
CA THR A 807 5.30 24.82 -15.94
C THR A 807 6.53 24.14 -15.33
N ILE A 808 6.74 24.22 -14.00
CA ILE A 808 7.80 23.44 -13.32
C ILE A 808 7.57 21.93 -13.46
N CYS A 809 6.36 21.45 -13.20
CA CYS A 809 6.05 20.02 -13.29
C CYS A 809 6.22 19.49 -14.71
N LEU A 810 5.74 20.24 -15.72
CA LEU A 810 5.89 19.90 -17.14
C LEU A 810 7.35 19.96 -17.60
N SER A 811 8.12 20.96 -17.17
CA SER A 811 9.55 21.06 -17.48
C SER A 811 10.34 19.90 -16.86
N TYR A 812 10.00 19.50 -15.63
CA TYR A 812 10.59 18.33 -14.98
C TYR A 812 10.25 17.03 -15.72
N LEU A 813 8.98 16.81 -16.08
CA LEU A 813 8.56 15.66 -16.89
C LEU A 813 9.16 15.68 -18.31
N SER A 814 9.60 16.84 -18.79
CA SER A 814 10.27 17.01 -20.09
C SER A 814 11.78 16.72 -20.06
N LEU A 815 12.36 16.40 -18.90
CA LEU A 815 13.78 16.05 -18.76
C LEU A 815 14.17 14.78 -19.53
N ALA A 816 15.42 14.71 -20.00
CA ALA A 816 15.92 13.63 -20.84
C ALA A 816 15.84 12.23 -20.20
N VAL A 817 15.88 12.15 -18.87
CA VAL A 817 15.71 10.89 -18.11
C VAL A 817 14.37 10.20 -18.39
N PHE A 818 13.32 10.97 -18.69
CA PHE A 818 11.98 10.45 -19.05
C PHE A 818 11.82 10.15 -20.54
N GLY A 819 12.80 10.52 -21.39
CA GLY A 819 12.81 10.20 -22.82
C GLY A 819 12.96 8.71 -23.15
N SER A 820 13.06 7.85 -22.13
CA SER A 820 13.15 6.39 -22.25
C SER A 820 11.79 5.67 -22.31
N GLY A 821 10.66 6.39 -22.23
CA GLY A 821 9.32 5.79 -22.25
C GLY A 821 8.88 5.26 -20.88
N ALA A 822 7.85 4.42 -20.85
CA ALA A 822 7.51 3.63 -19.67
C ALA A 822 8.64 2.64 -19.29
N CYS A 823 8.84 2.43 -17.99
CA CYS A 823 9.75 1.40 -17.50
C CYS A 823 9.13 0.02 -17.71
N LEU A 824 9.78 -0.88 -18.45
CA LEU A 824 9.24 -2.22 -18.70
C LEU A 824 9.32 -3.13 -17.47
N ARG A 825 10.22 -2.84 -16.51
CA ARG A 825 10.35 -3.61 -15.26
C ARG A 825 10.06 -2.76 -14.02
N LYS A 826 9.45 -3.40 -13.02
CA LYS A 826 9.18 -2.80 -11.70
C LYS A 826 10.45 -2.28 -11.01
N ALA A 827 11.60 -2.90 -11.24
CA ALA A 827 12.90 -2.45 -10.73
C ALA A 827 13.30 -1.08 -11.31
N GLU A 828 13.33 -0.95 -12.64
CA GLU A 828 13.64 0.28 -13.37
C GLU A 828 12.70 1.43 -12.97
N PHE A 829 11.42 1.13 -12.77
CA PHE A 829 10.43 2.11 -12.30
C PHE A 829 10.66 2.55 -10.85
N THR A 830 11.02 1.60 -9.97
CA THR A 830 11.35 1.89 -8.56
C THR A 830 12.62 2.74 -8.48
N GLU A 831 13.62 2.45 -9.31
CA GLU A 831 14.84 3.25 -9.46
C GLU A 831 14.54 4.65 -10.01
N ARG A 832 13.67 4.77 -11.02
CA ARG A 832 13.20 6.06 -11.55
C ARG A 832 12.52 6.90 -10.46
N LEU A 833 11.64 6.31 -9.65
CA LEU A 833 10.98 6.98 -8.52
C LEU A 833 11.95 7.39 -7.41
N GLN A 834 12.96 6.57 -7.11
CA GLN A 834 13.97 6.89 -6.08
C GLN A 834 14.97 7.95 -6.55
N SER A 835 15.32 7.96 -7.83
CA SER A 835 16.33 8.85 -8.42
C SER A 835 15.81 10.23 -8.82
N ASN A 836 14.49 10.37 -8.98
CA ASN A 836 13.83 11.59 -9.43
C ASN A 836 12.73 12.00 -8.41
N PRO A 837 13.08 12.62 -7.26
CA PRO A 837 12.15 12.92 -6.18
C PRO A 837 10.82 13.59 -6.60
N LEU A 838 10.87 14.65 -7.41
CA LEU A 838 9.66 15.37 -7.83
C LEU A 838 8.79 14.58 -8.82
N PHE A 839 9.28 13.50 -9.45
CA PHE A 839 8.56 12.75 -10.49
C PHE A 839 7.16 12.32 -10.04
N HIS A 840 7.03 11.79 -8.82
CA HIS A 840 5.73 11.35 -8.31
C HIS A 840 4.75 12.52 -8.10
N TYR A 841 5.23 13.67 -7.64
CA TYR A 841 4.36 14.84 -7.50
C TYR A 841 3.98 15.40 -8.87
N ALA A 842 4.98 15.60 -9.74
CA ALA A 842 4.79 16.23 -11.04
C ALA A 842 3.79 15.45 -11.92
N ALA A 843 3.98 14.14 -12.10
CA ALA A 843 3.14 13.31 -12.97
C ALA A 843 1.65 13.31 -12.56
N HIS A 844 1.37 13.40 -11.25
CA HIS A 844 -0.01 13.43 -10.74
C HIS A 844 -0.64 14.82 -10.71
N ASN A 845 0.14 15.90 -10.49
CA ASN A 845 -0.42 17.21 -10.14
C ASN A 845 -0.26 18.28 -11.24
N TRP A 846 0.58 18.05 -12.27
CA TRP A 846 0.78 19.03 -13.35
C TRP A 846 -0.55 19.49 -13.97
N GLY A 847 -1.46 18.55 -14.23
CA GLY A 847 -2.73 18.85 -14.89
C GLY A 847 -3.75 19.53 -13.98
N HIS A 848 -3.70 19.27 -12.67
CA HIS A 848 -4.49 20.01 -11.68
C HIS A 848 -4.04 21.47 -11.61
N HIS A 849 -2.73 21.72 -11.55
CA HIS A 849 -2.17 23.08 -11.57
C HIS A 849 -2.47 23.82 -12.89
N VAL A 850 -2.31 23.18 -14.05
CA VAL A 850 -2.65 23.78 -15.35
C VAL A 850 -4.13 24.13 -15.44
N ARG A 851 -5.04 23.29 -14.90
CA ARG A 851 -6.49 23.58 -14.85
C ARG A 851 -6.83 24.84 -14.01
N GLN A 852 -6.02 25.19 -13.01
CA GLN A 852 -6.24 26.39 -12.19
C GLN A 852 -5.71 27.68 -12.86
N SER A 853 -5.03 27.60 -14.01
CA SER A 853 -4.54 28.78 -14.73
C SER A 853 -5.58 29.33 -15.70
N LEU A 854 -5.65 30.67 -15.81
CA LEU A 854 -6.48 31.38 -16.79
C LEU A 854 -5.93 31.25 -18.23
N VAL A 855 -4.67 30.86 -18.38
CA VAL A 855 -3.96 30.74 -19.66
C VAL A 855 -3.23 29.41 -19.72
N LEU A 856 -3.41 28.66 -20.81
CA LEU A 856 -2.66 27.43 -21.07
C LEU A 856 -1.20 27.79 -21.38
N CYS A 857 -0.24 27.18 -20.70
CA CYS A 857 1.18 27.44 -20.94
C CYS A 857 1.76 26.57 -22.07
N ASP A 858 2.73 27.11 -22.80
CA ASP A 858 3.34 26.47 -23.98
C ASP A 858 4.02 25.13 -23.64
N GLU A 859 4.48 24.94 -22.40
CA GLU A 859 5.06 23.67 -21.95
C GLU A 859 4.06 22.50 -22.05
N VAL A 860 2.75 22.74 -21.98
CA VAL A 860 1.73 21.69 -22.18
C VAL A 860 1.80 21.14 -23.60
N MET A 861 1.78 22.02 -24.61
CA MET A 861 1.81 21.62 -26.02
C MET A 861 3.21 21.17 -26.47
N SER A 862 4.26 21.60 -25.77
CA SER A 862 5.62 21.07 -25.93
C SER A 862 5.70 19.63 -25.40
N PHE A 863 5.26 19.38 -24.16
CA PHE A 863 5.25 18.06 -23.54
C PHE A 863 4.42 17.04 -24.33
N PHE A 864 3.27 17.43 -24.88
CA PHE A 864 2.45 16.55 -25.72
C PHE A 864 3.07 16.16 -27.08
N ARG A 865 4.16 16.80 -27.51
CA ARG A 865 4.94 16.41 -28.70
C ARG A 865 6.03 15.37 -28.39
N GLU A 866 6.18 15.00 -27.12
CA GLU A 866 7.24 14.12 -26.61
C GLU A 866 6.63 12.78 -26.12
N PRO A 867 6.17 11.88 -27.02
CA PRO A 867 5.29 10.76 -26.67
C PRO A 867 5.88 9.81 -25.61
N LEU A 868 7.19 9.60 -25.61
CA LEU A 868 7.87 8.77 -24.59
C LEU A 868 7.84 9.41 -23.19
N LYS A 869 7.89 10.74 -23.11
CA LYS A 869 7.82 11.48 -21.84
C LYS A 869 6.38 11.55 -21.33
N VAL A 870 5.41 11.64 -22.24
CA VAL A 870 3.97 11.46 -21.95
C VAL A 870 3.72 10.06 -21.39
N GLU A 871 4.22 9.00 -22.05
CA GLU A 871 4.09 7.61 -21.59
C GLU A 871 4.75 7.39 -20.21
N ALA A 872 5.95 7.92 -20.00
CA ALA A 872 6.65 7.86 -18.72
C ALA A 872 5.81 8.46 -17.57
N SER A 873 5.16 9.61 -17.81
CA SER A 873 4.25 10.25 -16.85
C SER A 873 2.94 9.44 -16.66
N ALA A 874 2.36 8.97 -17.76
CA ALA A 874 1.12 8.19 -17.77
C ALA A 874 1.24 6.88 -17.01
N GLN A 875 2.37 6.16 -17.11
CA GLN A 875 2.59 4.89 -16.41
C GLN A 875 2.36 4.99 -14.90
N LEU A 876 2.78 6.08 -14.25
CA LEU A 876 2.56 6.25 -12.82
C LEU A 876 1.07 6.44 -12.49
N LEU A 877 0.36 7.23 -13.31
CA LEU A 877 -1.09 7.41 -13.22
C LEU A 877 -1.84 6.07 -13.39
N GLU A 878 -1.36 5.20 -14.29
CA GLU A 878 -1.91 3.86 -14.54
C GLU A 878 -1.71 2.91 -13.35
N THR A 879 -0.59 3.01 -12.61
CA THR A 879 -0.38 2.17 -11.40
C THR A 879 -1.36 2.50 -10.27
N MET A 880 -1.78 3.76 -10.13
CA MET A 880 -2.81 4.17 -9.15
C MET A 880 -4.22 3.72 -9.56
N LEU A 881 -4.46 3.50 -10.86
CA LEU A 881 -5.71 2.97 -11.41
C LEU A 881 -5.83 1.43 -11.31
N GLY A 882 -5.20 0.82 -10.31
CA GLY A 882 -5.54 -0.51 -9.77
C GLY A 882 -5.17 -1.74 -10.61
N SER A 883 -4.27 -1.63 -11.59
CA SER A 883 -3.93 -2.74 -12.50
C SER A 883 -2.57 -3.38 -12.20
N GLU A 884 -2.54 -4.67 -11.84
CA GLU A 884 -1.30 -5.45 -11.71
C GLU A 884 -0.54 -5.62 -13.05
N GLY A 885 -1.24 -5.46 -14.18
CA GLY A 885 -0.73 -5.68 -15.53
C GLY A 885 0.29 -4.66 -16.07
N VAL A 886 0.61 -3.58 -15.35
CA VAL A 886 1.55 -2.54 -15.81
C VAL A 886 2.95 -3.11 -16.14
N TRP A 887 3.32 -4.24 -15.54
CA TRP A 887 4.60 -4.93 -15.77
C TRP A 887 4.54 -6.04 -16.83
N GLN A 888 3.41 -6.19 -17.53
CA GLN A 888 3.17 -7.25 -18.52
C GLN A 888 3.31 -6.76 -19.98
N GLY A 889 3.82 -5.55 -20.20
CA GLY A 889 4.01 -4.97 -21.54
C GLY A 889 2.79 -4.22 -22.09
N TYR A 890 1.74 -4.05 -21.29
CA TYR A 890 0.55 -3.27 -21.64
C TYR A 890 0.50 -1.96 -20.84
N THR A 891 1.24 -0.94 -21.29
CA THR A 891 0.89 0.45 -20.95
C THR A 891 -0.44 0.78 -21.61
N ARG A 892 -1.29 1.62 -20.99
CA ARG A 892 -2.66 1.82 -21.48
C ARG A 892 -2.75 2.66 -22.76
N GLN A 893 -1.63 3.03 -23.38
CA GLN A 893 -1.55 3.88 -24.57
C GLN A 893 -2.30 5.22 -24.41
N LEU A 894 -2.26 5.79 -23.19
CA LEU A 894 -2.94 7.05 -22.87
C LEU A 894 -2.39 8.21 -23.72
N THR A 895 -3.19 8.61 -24.70
CA THR A 895 -2.90 9.78 -25.55
C THR A 895 -2.96 11.09 -24.75
N PRO A 896 -2.35 12.19 -25.22
CA PRO A 896 -2.52 13.51 -24.63
C PRO A 896 -3.99 13.91 -24.39
N LEU A 897 -4.90 13.51 -25.29
CA LEU A 897 -6.33 13.79 -25.16
C LEU A 897 -6.95 13.08 -23.95
N HIS A 898 -6.53 11.84 -23.63
CA HIS A 898 -6.94 11.15 -22.41
C HIS A 898 -6.48 11.88 -21.15
N LEU A 899 -5.24 12.38 -21.13
CA LEU A 899 -4.69 13.09 -19.97
C LEU A 899 -5.40 14.43 -19.72
N VAL A 900 -5.61 15.26 -20.75
CA VAL A 900 -6.35 16.53 -20.58
C VAL A 900 -7.81 16.29 -20.20
N ALA A 901 -8.42 15.19 -20.64
CA ALA A 901 -9.78 14.83 -20.30
C ALA A 901 -9.92 14.28 -18.87
N TYR A 902 -8.98 13.45 -18.43
CA TYR A 902 -8.84 13.02 -17.05
C TYR A 902 -8.60 14.19 -16.09
N PHE A 903 -7.75 15.16 -16.46
CA PHE A 903 -7.45 16.33 -15.62
C PHE A 903 -8.49 17.46 -15.72
N GLY A 904 -9.30 17.52 -16.78
CA GLY A 904 -10.32 18.54 -16.98
C GLY A 904 -9.83 19.83 -17.64
N ILE A 905 -8.75 19.76 -18.43
CA ILE A 905 -8.07 20.92 -19.02
C ILE A 905 -8.79 21.34 -20.31
N HIS A 906 -9.95 21.97 -20.16
CA HIS A 906 -10.84 22.40 -21.25
C HIS A 906 -10.15 23.15 -22.40
N SER A 907 -9.22 24.06 -22.08
CA SER A 907 -8.45 24.83 -23.08
C SER A 907 -7.53 23.96 -23.95
N ALA A 908 -6.94 22.91 -23.39
CA ALA A 908 -6.09 21.98 -24.14
C ALA A 908 -6.90 20.95 -24.95
N VAL A 909 -8.09 20.57 -24.47
CA VAL A 909 -9.02 19.70 -25.22
C VAL A 909 -9.38 20.33 -26.56
N GLN A 910 -9.71 21.63 -26.58
CA GLN A 910 -10.06 22.33 -27.82
C GLN A 910 -8.92 22.31 -28.86
N LEU A 911 -7.66 22.41 -28.43
CA LEU A 911 -6.48 22.38 -29.32
C LEU A 911 -6.10 20.98 -29.79
N LEU A 912 -6.34 19.94 -28.98
CA LEU A 912 -6.04 18.55 -29.32
C LEU A 912 -7.14 17.88 -30.17
N CYS A 913 -8.34 18.48 -30.20
CA CYS A 913 -9.51 18.02 -30.95
C CYS A 913 -9.40 18.13 -32.49
N GLU A 914 -8.28 18.57 -33.05
CA GLU A 914 -8.03 18.46 -34.50
C GLU A 914 -7.75 17.01 -34.94
N ALA A 915 -7.40 16.13 -34.00
CA ALA A 915 -7.32 14.68 -34.20
C ALA A 915 -8.66 13.97 -33.91
N SER A 916 -8.71 12.66 -34.16
CA SER A 916 -9.85 11.81 -33.77
C SER A 916 -10.05 11.83 -32.25
N ALA A 917 -11.27 12.13 -31.80
CA ALA A 917 -11.56 12.36 -30.39
C ALA A 917 -12.08 11.12 -29.63
N ASP A 918 -12.53 10.08 -30.34
CA ASP A 918 -13.04 8.81 -29.78
C ASP A 918 -11.97 7.71 -29.69
N VAL A 919 -10.70 8.10 -29.61
CA VAL A 919 -9.56 7.18 -29.45
C VAL A 919 -9.71 6.35 -28.17
N GLU A 920 -9.44 5.05 -28.25
CA GLU A 920 -9.51 4.13 -27.11
C GLU A 920 -8.14 3.92 -26.47
N ASP A 921 -8.08 3.93 -25.14
CA ASP A 921 -6.98 3.37 -24.36
C ASP A 921 -7.00 1.83 -24.40
N SER A 922 -5.95 1.15 -23.90
CA SER A 922 -5.89 -0.32 -23.92
C SER A 922 -6.91 -1.04 -23.01
N PHE A 923 -7.79 -0.29 -22.34
CA PHE A 923 -8.95 -0.77 -21.59
C PHE A 923 -10.28 -0.37 -22.28
N GLY A 924 -10.24 0.10 -23.52
CA GLY A 924 -11.42 0.55 -24.28
C GLY A 924 -12.03 1.85 -23.77
N ARG A 925 -11.33 2.58 -22.88
CA ARG A 925 -11.82 3.84 -22.32
C ARG A 925 -11.50 4.96 -23.30
N THR A 926 -12.44 5.85 -23.55
CA THR A 926 -12.23 7.05 -24.36
C THR A 926 -11.96 8.29 -23.48
N PRO A 927 -11.45 9.40 -24.04
CA PRO A 927 -11.32 10.66 -23.32
C PRO A 927 -12.66 11.13 -22.74
N LEU A 928 -13.77 10.93 -23.46
CA LEU A 928 -15.10 11.26 -22.96
C LEU A 928 -15.47 10.43 -21.73
N LEU A 929 -15.14 9.14 -21.69
CA LEU A 929 -15.36 8.29 -20.52
C LEU A 929 -14.53 8.74 -19.31
N LEU A 930 -13.26 9.12 -19.51
CA LEU A 930 -12.41 9.64 -18.41
C LEU A 930 -12.91 11.00 -17.90
N ALA A 931 -13.31 11.91 -18.80
CA ALA A 931 -13.92 13.18 -18.42
C ALA A 931 -15.27 12.97 -17.71
N ALA A 932 -16.04 11.94 -18.08
CA ALA A 932 -17.30 11.62 -17.43
C ALA A 932 -17.14 10.90 -16.07
N GLU A 933 -16.08 10.11 -15.88
CA GLU A 933 -15.74 9.46 -14.61
C GLU A 933 -15.21 10.46 -13.56
N ASN A 934 -14.39 11.44 -14.00
CA ASN A 934 -13.96 12.59 -13.19
C ASN A 934 -14.98 13.75 -13.21
N GLY A 935 -16.08 13.58 -13.94
CA GLY A 935 -17.20 14.49 -14.10
C GLY A 935 -16.81 15.93 -14.42
N HIS A 936 -15.93 16.12 -15.40
CA HIS A 936 -15.44 17.41 -15.87
C HIS A 936 -16.35 17.97 -16.97
N GLU A 937 -17.51 18.53 -16.57
CA GLU A 937 -18.62 18.92 -17.46
C GLU A 937 -18.19 19.76 -18.68
N ALA A 938 -17.32 20.74 -18.51
CA ALA A 938 -16.85 21.56 -19.63
C ALA A 938 -16.13 20.73 -20.72
N VAL A 939 -15.35 19.72 -20.33
CA VAL A 939 -14.69 18.81 -21.28
C VAL A 939 -15.70 17.83 -21.90
N VAL A 940 -16.61 17.28 -21.09
CA VAL A 940 -17.69 16.40 -21.56
C VAL A 940 -18.53 17.11 -22.64
N ARG A 941 -18.89 18.38 -22.43
CA ARG A 941 -19.63 19.19 -23.40
C ARG A 941 -18.85 19.41 -24.71
N VAL A 942 -17.54 19.66 -24.65
CA VAL A 942 -16.72 19.85 -25.86
C VAL A 942 -16.54 18.55 -26.65
N LEU A 943 -16.32 17.42 -25.95
CA LEU A 943 -16.12 16.12 -26.61
C LEU A 943 -17.42 15.55 -27.18
N ALA A 944 -18.51 15.56 -26.39
CA ALA A 944 -19.79 14.96 -26.80
C ALA A 944 -20.58 15.81 -27.81
N ALA A 945 -20.22 17.09 -28.01
CA ALA A 945 -20.78 17.91 -29.09
C ALA A 945 -20.19 17.62 -30.48
N ARG A 946 -19.34 16.60 -30.63
CA ARG A 946 -18.67 16.24 -31.89
C ARG A 946 -19.33 15.04 -32.56
N ASN A 947 -19.44 15.11 -33.90
CA ASN A 947 -20.02 14.04 -34.72
C ASN A 947 -19.13 12.79 -34.86
N ASP A 948 -17.85 12.83 -34.45
CA ASP A 948 -16.91 11.70 -34.48
C ASP A 948 -16.76 11.00 -33.12
N VAL A 949 -17.49 11.43 -32.07
CA VAL A 949 -17.43 10.86 -30.71
C VAL A 949 -18.71 10.11 -30.39
N ASN A 950 -18.58 8.88 -29.89
CA ASN A 950 -19.72 8.06 -29.49
C ASN A 950 -20.00 8.23 -27.98
N PRO A 951 -21.08 8.91 -27.55
CA PRO A 951 -21.38 9.12 -26.14
C PRO A 951 -21.74 7.83 -25.39
N ASP A 952 -22.09 6.77 -26.12
CA ASP A 952 -22.44 5.44 -25.62
C ASP A 952 -21.31 4.42 -25.78
N ARG A 953 -20.08 4.88 -26.05
CA ARG A 953 -18.92 4.01 -26.19
C ARG A 953 -18.63 3.27 -24.88
N ARG A 954 -18.41 1.95 -25.00
CA ARG A 954 -18.17 1.05 -23.86
C ARG A 954 -16.70 0.70 -23.69
N ASP A 955 -16.22 0.71 -22.45
CA ASP A 955 -14.93 0.12 -22.06
C ASP A 955 -14.97 -1.41 -21.98
N ILE A 956 -13.84 -2.08 -21.71
CA ILE A 956 -13.78 -3.56 -21.61
C ILE A 956 -14.65 -4.15 -20.47
N ARG A 957 -15.17 -3.32 -19.56
CA ARG A 957 -16.11 -3.75 -18.51
C ARG A 957 -17.57 -3.57 -18.94
N GLY A 958 -17.82 -2.96 -20.10
CA GLY A 958 -19.14 -2.64 -20.62
C GLY A 958 -19.76 -1.37 -20.03
N ASP A 959 -18.95 -0.51 -19.37
CA ASP A 959 -19.40 0.78 -18.85
C ASP A 959 -19.33 1.88 -19.92
N THR A 960 -20.31 2.78 -19.90
CA THR A 960 -20.37 3.98 -20.75
C THR A 960 -20.04 5.26 -19.96
N PRO A 961 -19.72 6.38 -20.63
CA PRO A 961 -19.63 7.69 -19.98
C PRO A 961 -20.83 8.00 -19.09
N LEU A 962 -22.06 7.72 -19.57
CA LEU A 962 -23.30 7.97 -18.83
C LEU A 962 -23.40 7.07 -17.59
N SER A 963 -23.11 5.77 -17.71
CA SER A 963 -23.15 4.86 -16.55
C SER A 963 -22.11 5.22 -15.50
N ARG A 964 -20.91 5.67 -15.89
CA ARG A 964 -19.87 6.14 -14.96
C ARG A 964 -20.30 7.42 -14.25
N ALA A 965 -20.77 8.44 -14.98
CA ALA A 965 -21.27 9.67 -14.39
C ALA A 965 -22.41 9.41 -13.38
N THR A 966 -23.34 8.50 -13.70
CA THR A 966 -24.41 8.09 -12.79
C THR A 966 -23.90 7.28 -11.58
N LYS A 967 -23.03 6.28 -11.77
CA LYS A 967 -22.35 5.55 -10.67
C LYS A 967 -21.57 6.51 -9.77
N LYS A 968 -21.12 7.65 -10.30
CA LYS A 968 -20.34 8.68 -9.59
C LYS A 968 -21.16 9.80 -8.93
N GLY A 969 -22.42 10.03 -9.30
CA GLY A 969 -23.22 11.15 -8.77
C GLY A 969 -23.04 12.49 -9.53
N HIS A 970 -22.47 12.47 -10.73
CA HIS A 970 -22.05 13.68 -11.44
C HIS A 970 -23.19 14.32 -12.25
N VAL A 971 -24.18 14.89 -11.55
CA VAL A 971 -25.43 15.46 -12.12
C VAL A 971 -25.24 16.30 -13.39
N GLY A 972 -24.28 17.24 -13.38
CA GLY A 972 -24.02 18.13 -14.52
C GLY A 972 -23.50 17.41 -15.77
N VAL A 973 -22.70 16.36 -15.55
CA VAL A 973 -22.19 15.49 -16.63
C VAL A 973 -23.25 14.54 -17.17
N VAL A 974 -24.07 13.95 -16.29
CA VAL A 974 -25.23 13.16 -16.73
C VAL A 974 -26.12 14.01 -17.63
N ARG A 975 -26.38 15.28 -17.26
CA ARG A 975 -27.12 16.23 -18.08
C ARG A 975 -26.44 16.47 -19.43
N ALA A 976 -25.15 16.79 -19.44
CA ALA A 976 -24.41 17.07 -20.67
C ALA A 976 -24.36 15.88 -21.65
N LEU A 977 -24.29 14.65 -21.15
CA LEU A 977 -24.30 13.43 -21.97
C LEU A 977 -25.68 13.14 -22.57
N LEU A 978 -26.75 13.36 -21.82
CA LEU A 978 -28.13 13.24 -22.33
C LEU A 978 -28.43 14.35 -23.36
N GLU A 979 -27.97 15.58 -23.11
CA GLU A 979 -28.02 16.70 -24.06
C GLU A 979 -27.25 16.41 -25.37
N ALA A 980 -26.25 15.54 -25.32
CA ALA A 980 -25.50 15.04 -26.47
C ALA A 980 -26.07 13.74 -27.09
N GLY A 981 -27.20 13.24 -26.60
CA GLY A 981 -27.93 12.10 -27.19
C GLY A 981 -27.49 10.70 -26.74
N ALA A 982 -26.80 10.56 -25.60
CA ALA A 982 -26.52 9.25 -24.99
C ALA A 982 -27.81 8.47 -24.67
N ASP A 983 -27.83 7.16 -24.93
CA ASP A 983 -28.98 6.29 -24.66
C ASP A 983 -29.26 6.18 -23.15
N VAL A 984 -30.32 6.86 -22.73
CA VAL A 984 -30.82 6.90 -21.35
C VAL A 984 -31.16 5.51 -20.78
N ASP A 985 -31.45 4.53 -21.64
CA ASP A 985 -31.79 3.15 -21.28
C ASP A 985 -30.64 2.16 -21.54
N ILE A 986 -29.42 2.63 -21.80
CA ILE A 986 -28.31 1.77 -22.21
C ILE A 986 -27.98 0.70 -21.18
N GLU A 987 -28.03 -0.56 -21.61
CA GLU A 987 -27.74 -1.71 -20.74
C GLU A 987 -26.24 -1.88 -20.57
N VAL A 988 -25.71 -1.41 -19.44
CA VAL A 988 -24.33 -1.68 -19.02
C VAL A 988 -24.28 -2.87 -18.08
N ASN A 989 -23.09 -3.46 -17.92
CA ASN A 989 -22.88 -4.56 -16.98
C ASN A 989 -22.99 -4.06 -15.53
N GLY A 990 -24.12 -4.35 -14.89
CA GLY A 990 -24.29 -4.27 -13.46
C GLY A 990 -23.60 -5.47 -12.80
N HIS A 991 -22.55 -5.20 -12.02
CA HIS A 991 -21.79 -6.25 -11.34
C HIS A 991 -22.58 -6.78 -10.14
N LYS A 992 -23.26 -7.91 -10.32
CA LYS A 992 -23.83 -8.71 -9.22
C LYS A 992 -22.95 -9.95 -9.00
N GLU A 993 -22.08 -9.85 -8.00
CA GLU A 993 -21.38 -11.01 -7.44
C GLU A 993 -22.03 -11.37 -6.11
N TRP A 994 -22.49 -12.61 -6.01
CA TRP A 994 -23.07 -13.17 -4.77
C TRP A 994 -22.43 -14.53 -4.50
N ASN A 995 -22.13 -14.79 -3.22
CA ASN A 995 -21.41 -15.98 -2.79
C ASN A 995 -22.32 -16.85 -1.91
N CYS A 996 -22.69 -18.01 -2.41
CA CYS A 996 -23.47 -19.01 -1.67
C CYS A 996 -22.61 -20.27 -1.51
N GLY A 997 -22.29 -20.63 -0.27
CA GLY A 997 -21.55 -21.86 0.04
C GLY A 997 -20.11 -21.92 -0.48
N GLY A 998 -19.49 -20.78 -0.82
CA GLY A 998 -18.14 -20.74 -1.39
C GLY A 998 -18.09 -20.77 -2.92
N VAL A 999 -19.23 -20.87 -3.60
CA VAL A 999 -19.32 -20.74 -5.06
C VAL A 999 -19.60 -19.27 -5.42
N LYS A 1000 -18.69 -18.66 -6.18
CA LYS A 1000 -18.88 -17.32 -6.78
C LYS A 1000 -19.88 -17.42 -7.93
N TYR A 1001 -21.07 -16.83 -7.76
CA TYR A 1001 -22.01 -16.62 -8.85
C TYR A 1001 -21.78 -15.23 -9.46
N GLN A 1002 -21.17 -15.22 -10.64
CA GLN A 1002 -21.05 -14.02 -11.48
C GLN A 1002 -22.29 -13.89 -12.36
N THR A 1003 -23.24 -13.05 -11.96
CA THR A 1003 -24.36 -12.66 -12.82
C THR A 1003 -24.11 -11.28 -13.40
N TRP A 1004 -23.89 -11.23 -14.71
CA TRP A 1004 -23.85 -10.00 -15.49
C TRP A 1004 -25.26 -9.45 -15.55
N ASP A 1005 -25.61 -8.49 -14.69
CA ASP A 1005 -26.97 -7.95 -14.65
C ASP A 1005 -27.06 -6.69 -15.52
N ASN A 1006 -27.67 -6.79 -16.70
CA ASN A 1006 -27.86 -5.65 -17.60
C ASN A 1006 -28.67 -4.56 -16.91
N MET A 1007 -28.01 -3.48 -16.48
CA MET A 1007 -28.59 -2.37 -15.76
C MET A 1007 -28.55 -1.10 -16.61
N THR A 1008 -29.63 -0.32 -16.55
CA THR A 1008 -29.65 1.03 -17.13
C THR A 1008 -29.12 2.07 -16.13
N PRO A 1009 -28.72 3.27 -16.59
CA PRO A 1009 -28.44 4.41 -15.71
C PRO A 1009 -29.51 4.63 -14.63
N LEU A 1010 -30.80 4.42 -14.94
CA LEU A 1010 -31.88 4.61 -13.96
C LEU A 1010 -31.83 3.60 -12.80
N HIS A 1011 -31.40 2.36 -13.05
CA HIS A 1011 -31.18 1.36 -12.00
C HIS A 1011 -30.02 1.77 -11.09
N LEU A 1012 -28.93 2.26 -11.68
CA LEU A 1012 -27.73 2.71 -10.98
C LEU A 1012 -27.97 3.98 -10.14
N ALA A 1013 -28.81 4.89 -10.62
CA ALA A 1013 -29.24 6.08 -9.87
C ALA A 1013 -30.17 5.70 -8.70
N ALA A 1014 -31.11 4.78 -8.92
CA ALA A 1014 -32.05 4.29 -7.92
C ALA A 1014 -31.35 3.53 -6.78
N GLN A 1015 -30.30 2.75 -7.07
CA GLN A 1015 -29.48 2.08 -6.05
C GLN A 1015 -28.75 3.06 -5.11
N ARG A 1016 -28.48 4.30 -5.58
CA ARG A 1016 -27.75 5.33 -4.83
C ARG A 1016 -28.65 6.31 -4.06
N ASP A 1017 -29.98 6.16 -4.16
CA ASP A 1017 -30.99 7.14 -3.73
C ASP A 1017 -30.72 8.57 -4.28
N ASP A 1018 -30.09 8.67 -5.46
CA ASP A 1018 -29.80 9.95 -6.10
C ASP A 1018 -31.06 10.48 -6.81
N LEU A 1019 -31.94 11.08 -6.02
CA LEU A 1019 -33.22 11.65 -6.48
C LEU A 1019 -33.03 12.67 -7.62
N ILE A 1020 -31.89 13.36 -7.66
CA ILE A 1020 -31.60 14.36 -8.71
C ILE A 1020 -31.34 13.65 -10.03
N ILE A 1021 -30.43 12.66 -10.05
CA ILE A 1021 -30.13 11.87 -11.26
C ILE A 1021 -31.34 11.01 -11.67
N VAL A 1022 -32.08 10.41 -10.74
CA VAL A 1022 -33.33 9.69 -11.02
C VAL A 1022 -34.33 10.61 -11.73
N SER A 1023 -34.57 11.83 -11.22
CA SER A 1023 -35.48 12.78 -11.86
C SER A 1023 -35.00 13.22 -13.26
N LEU A 1024 -33.69 13.41 -13.42
CA LEU A 1024 -33.07 13.81 -14.68
C LEU A 1024 -33.24 12.73 -15.77
N LEU A 1025 -32.93 11.47 -15.45
CA LEU A 1025 -33.07 10.34 -16.36
C LEU A 1025 -34.54 10.10 -16.76
N LEU A 1026 -35.48 10.21 -15.81
CA LEU A 1026 -36.91 10.11 -16.09
C LEU A 1026 -37.41 11.21 -17.03
N ASN A 1027 -36.94 12.45 -16.87
CA ASN A 1027 -37.27 13.56 -17.77
C ASN A 1027 -36.72 13.36 -19.19
N TRP A 1028 -35.64 12.59 -19.35
CA TRP A 1028 -35.09 12.18 -20.65
C TRP A 1028 -35.67 10.86 -21.18
N GLY A 1029 -36.74 10.33 -20.56
CA GLY A 1029 -37.51 9.21 -21.10
C GLY A 1029 -37.08 7.81 -20.64
N ALA A 1030 -36.24 7.69 -19.60
CA ALA A 1030 -35.80 6.42 -19.04
C ALA A 1030 -36.98 5.48 -18.72
N LYS A 1031 -36.94 4.24 -19.21
CA LYS A 1031 -38.03 3.27 -19.05
C LYS A 1031 -38.01 2.68 -17.64
N VAL A 1032 -38.80 3.28 -16.74
CA VAL A 1032 -38.96 2.88 -15.33
C VAL A 1032 -39.29 1.39 -15.13
N ASN A 1033 -39.98 0.78 -16.11
CA ASN A 1033 -40.39 -0.62 -16.12
C ASN A 1033 -39.51 -1.52 -17.01
N LYS A 1034 -38.38 -1.03 -17.57
CA LYS A 1034 -37.43 -1.89 -18.28
C LYS A 1034 -36.79 -2.83 -17.25
N PRO A 1035 -36.94 -4.16 -17.37
CA PRO A 1035 -36.34 -5.09 -16.42
C PRO A 1035 -34.84 -5.19 -16.68
N SER A 1036 -34.05 -5.38 -15.62
CA SER A 1036 -32.72 -5.99 -15.76
C SER A 1036 -32.84 -7.49 -16.07
N THR A 1037 -31.74 -8.14 -16.41
CA THR A 1037 -31.67 -9.60 -16.66
C THR A 1037 -32.08 -10.45 -15.45
N SER A 1038 -32.07 -9.91 -14.23
CA SER A 1038 -32.69 -10.51 -13.03
C SER A 1038 -34.16 -10.10 -12.85
N HIS A 1039 -34.85 -9.81 -13.95
CA HIS A 1039 -36.28 -9.48 -14.11
C HIS A 1039 -36.82 -8.27 -13.34
N SER A 1040 -35.99 -7.64 -12.51
CA SER A 1040 -36.34 -6.54 -11.63
C SER A 1040 -36.31 -5.18 -12.32
N THR A 1041 -37.24 -4.26 -11.98
CA THR A 1041 -37.33 -2.94 -12.60
C THR A 1041 -36.82 -1.81 -11.70
N SER A 1042 -36.40 -0.70 -12.31
CA SER A 1042 -36.09 0.55 -11.57
C SER A 1042 -37.26 1.02 -10.71
N ARG A 1043 -38.51 0.81 -11.15
CA ARG A 1043 -39.71 1.16 -10.39
C ARG A 1043 -39.85 0.37 -9.09
N GLU A 1044 -39.32 -0.85 -9.02
CA GLU A 1044 -39.35 -1.69 -7.82
C GLU A 1044 -38.20 -1.33 -6.86
N ILE A 1045 -36.99 -1.04 -7.40
CA ILE A 1045 -35.89 -0.46 -6.60
C ILE A 1045 -36.36 0.82 -5.91
N ILE A 1046 -36.92 1.76 -6.66
CA ILE A 1046 -37.37 3.07 -6.16
C ILE A 1046 -38.53 2.93 -5.15
N LYS A 1047 -39.40 1.93 -5.30
CA LYS A 1047 -40.51 1.68 -4.37
C LYS A 1047 -40.10 1.00 -3.07
N ASN A 1048 -39.12 0.10 -3.12
CA ASN A 1048 -38.78 -0.74 -1.97
C ASN A 1048 -37.29 -1.18 -2.02
N PRO A 1049 -36.35 -0.24 -1.75
CA PRO A 1049 -34.91 -0.47 -1.91
C PRO A 1049 -34.37 -1.68 -1.13
N LEU A 1050 -35.00 -2.01 0.00
CA LEU A 1050 -34.61 -3.12 0.87
C LEU A 1050 -35.14 -4.48 0.41
N SER A 1051 -36.21 -4.54 -0.38
CA SER A 1051 -36.80 -5.81 -0.84
C SER A 1051 -36.11 -6.41 -2.07
N TYR A 1052 -35.50 -5.56 -2.90
CA TYR A 1052 -34.71 -5.95 -4.07
C TYR A 1052 -33.56 -6.90 -3.69
N VAL A 1053 -33.09 -6.79 -2.45
CA VAL A 1053 -32.00 -7.56 -1.84
C VAL A 1053 -32.45 -8.96 -1.39
N CYS A 1054 -33.75 -9.29 -1.44
CA CYS A 1054 -34.34 -10.44 -0.73
C CYS A 1054 -35.31 -11.32 -1.57
N SER A 1055 -35.47 -11.09 -2.88
CA SER A 1055 -36.67 -11.53 -3.63
C SER A 1055 -36.46 -12.55 -4.77
N HIS A 1056 -35.45 -13.42 -4.69
CA HIS A 1056 -35.30 -14.58 -5.60
C HIS A 1056 -34.97 -15.89 -4.86
N GLY A 1057 -35.89 -16.35 -4.00
CA GLY A 1057 -35.80 -17.64 -3.31
C GLY A 1057 -37.17 -18.27 -3.11
N SER A 1058 -37.57 -19.18 -4.01
CA SER A 1058 -38.86 -19.89 -3.94
C SER A 1058 -38.79 -21.33 -4.46
N SER A 1059 -37.93 -22.13 -3.82
CA SER A 1059 -38.08 -23.59 -3.72
C SER A 1059 -37.44 -24.03 -2.40
N ASN A 1060 -38.14 -24.85 -1.63
CA ASN A 1060 -37.83 -25.21 -0.23
C ASN A 1060 -36.35 -25.57 0.00
N ASP A 1061 -35.64 -24.83 0.87
CA ASP A 1061 -35.62 -25.16 2.30
C ASP A 1061 -35.02 -24.02 3.16
N GLY A 1062 -35.20 -24.09 4.48
CA GLY A 1062 -35.13 -22.93 5.37
C GLY A 1062 -33.74 -22.51 5.86
N TYR A 1063 -33.09 -21.55 5.18
CA TYR A 1063 -32.00 -20.73 5.73
C TYR A 1063 -32.23 -19.23 5.50
N ARG A 1064 -31.98 -18.40 6.52
CA ARG A 1064 -32.07 -16.93 6.44
C ARG A 1064 -30.78 -16.34 5.87
N ALA A 1065 -30.78 -15.99 4.58
CA ALA A 1065 -29.75 -15.14 3.99
C ALA A 1065 -30.10 -13.65 4.20
N THR A 1066 -29.09 -12.83 4.50
CA THR A 1066 -29.20 -11.36 4.52
C THR A 1066 -28.09 -10.75 3.67
N MET A 1067 -28.49 -10.11 2.57
CA MET A 1067 -27.62 -9.55 1.53
C MET A 1067 -27.45 -8.02 1.68
N ARG A 1068 -26.56 -7.40 0.90
CA ARG A 1068 -26.23 -5.95 0.97
C ARG A 1068 -26.52 -5.21 -0.35
N PRO A 1069 -26.73 -3.87 -0.34
CA PRO A 1069 -26.61 -3.03 -1.54
C PRO A 1069 -25.18 -3.03 -2.12
N LEU A 1070 -25.04 -2.45 -3.32
CA LEU A 1070 -23.77 -2.28 -4.04
C LEU A 1070 -23.55 -0.80 -4.32
N SER A 1071 -22.38 -0.26 -3.96
CA SER A 1071 -21.94 1.05 -4.44
C SER A 1071 -20.46 1.07 -4.84
N TYR A 1072 -20.19 1.69 -5.99
CA TYR A 1072 -18.84 1.85 -6.56
C TYR A 1072 -18.43 3.32 -6.53
N HIS A 1073 -17.32 3.66 -5.87
CA HIS A 1073 -16.72 5.00 -5.99
C HIS A 1073 -15.20 4.97 -6.14
N SER A 1074 -14.72 5.43 -7.29
CA SER A 1074 -13.35 5.90 -7.51
C SER A 1074 -13.10 7.27 -6.83
N SER A 1075 -11.84 7.52 -6.46
CA SER A 1075 -11.40 8.60 -5.58
C SER A 1075 -10.85 9.82 -6.33
N TYR A 1076 -11.70 10.79 -6.67
CA TYR A 1076 -11.29 12.09 -7.22
C TYR A 1076 -12.14 13.25 -6.66
N GLY A 1077 -11.49 14.37 -6.35
CA GLY A 1077 -12.09 15.50 -5.64
C GLY A 1077 -12.51 16.67 -6.54
N TYR A 1078 -13.48 17.46 -6.06
CA TYR A 1078 -13.99 18.67 -6.71
C TYR A 1078 -13.64 19.95 -5.95
N PRO A 1079 -13.49 21.09 -6.64
CA PRO A 1079 -13.48 22.42 -6.02
C PRO A 1079 -14.90 22.92 -5.70
N ASP A 1080 -14.95 23.83 -4.73
CA ASP A 1080 -16.15 24.43 -4.12
C ASP A 1080 -16.85 25.43 -5.08
N TYR A 1081 -18.04 25.12 -5.60
CA TYR A 1081 -18.87 26.11 -6.33
C TYR A 1081 -19.63 27.01 -5.33
N ARG A 1082 -18.95 28.02 -4.79
CA ARG A 1082 -19.58 29.03 -3.92
C ARG A 1082 -20.45 30.02 -4.71
N TYR A 1083 -21.74 29.76 -4.76
CA TYR A 1083 -22.71 30.79 -5.11
C TYR A 1083 -22.74 31.90 -4.05
N SER A 1084 -22.71 33.16 -4.52
CA SER A 1084 -22.88 34.33 -3.67
C SER A 1084 -24.34 34.47 -3.23
N THR A 1085 -24.62 34.27 -1.93
CA THR A 1085 -25.91 34.61 -1.33
C THR A 1085 -25.86 35.95 -0.61
N THR A 1086 -26.42 36.98 -1.24
CA THR A 1086 -26.81 38.22 -0.56
C THR A 1086 -28.08 38.02 0.27
N MET A 1087 -28.28 38.93 1.24
CA MET A 1087 -29.32 38.85 2.27
C MET A 1087 -30.76 38.76 1.75
N TYR A 1088 -31.64 38.09 2.50
CA TYR A 1088 -32.92 38.67 2.92
C TYR A 1088 -33.41 38.07 4.25
N ASN A 1089 -33.92 38.92 5.15
CA ASN A 1089 -34.60 38.55 6.39
C ASN A 1089 -36.13 38.55 6.19
N SER A 1090 -36.86 37.67 6.89
CA SER A 1090 -38.08 38.04 7.65
C SER A 1090 -38.64 36.85 8.45
N ASP A 1091 -39.22 37.13 9.61
CA ASP A 1091 -40.01 36.19 10.42
C ASP A 1091 -41.34 35.80 9.73
N HIS A 1092 -41.94 34.69 10.15
CA HIS A 1092 -43.19 34.78 10.93
C HIS A 1092 -43.51 33.49 11.72
N ARG A 1093 -44.32 33.65 12.77
CA ARG A 1093 -44.66 32.61 13.78
C ARG A 1093 -45.97 31.90 13.41
N PHE A 1094 -46.17 30.67 13.91
CA PHE A 1094 -47.43 30.29 14.56
C PHE A 1094 -47.23 29.22 15.65
N ARG A 1095 -48.17 29.14 16.61
CA ARG A 1095 -48.24 28.18 17.74
C ARG A 1095 -49.60 27.48 17.71
N GLY A 1096 -49.72 26.26 18.27
CA GLY A 1096 -50.95 25.92 19.02
C GLY A 1096 -51.37 24.46 19.19
N ILE A 1097 -51.36 24.03 20.47
CA ILE A 1097 -52.41 23.21 21.14
C ILE A 1097 -52.40 21.67 20.92
N CYS A 1098 -52.85 20.95 21.95
CA CYS A 1098 -52.71 19.49 22.17
C CYS A 1098 -54.07 18.79 22.35
N ASN A 1099 -54.14 17.46 22.20
CA ASN A 1099 -54.47 16.54 23.32
C ASN A 1099 -54.42 15.02 22.95
N LYS A 1100 -53.97 14.21 23.92
CA LYS A 1100 -54.42 12.86 24.38
C LYS A 1100 -55.20 11.94 23.40
N SER A 1101 -55.01 10.60 23.32
CA SER A 1101 -54.40 9.63 24.27
C SER A 1101 -54.21 8.20 23.68
N HIS A 1102 -53.38 7.38 24.35
CA HIS A 1102 -53.30 5.90 24.37
C HIS A 1102 -52.92 5.09 23.10
N ASP A 1103 -51.64 4.71 23.06
CA ASP A 1103 -51.13 3.32 22.99
C ASP A 1103 -51.50 2.38 21.83
N VAL A 1104 -50.78 2.53 20.71
CA VAL A 1104 -50.05 1.40 20.06
C VAL A 1104 -48.69 1.94 19.59
N VAL A 1105 -47.59 1.20 19.83
CA VAL A 1105 -46.25 1.59 19.34
C VAL A 1105 -46.05 1.13 17.90
N GLU A 1106 -46.53 1.93 16.94
CA GLU A 1106 -46.24 1.76 15.51
C GLU A 1106 -44.99 2.58 15.13
N VAL A 1107 -43.92 1.90 14.66
CA VAL A 1107 -42.65 2.56 14.32
C VAL A 1107 -42.77 3.31 12.99
N ARG A 1108 -43.02 4.63 13.07
CA ARG A 1108 -43.11 5.52 11.90
C ARG A 1108 -41.84 6.35 11.69
N SER A 1109 -41.11 6.08 10.62
CA SER A 1109 -40.20 7.04 9.99
C SER A 1109 -39.94 6.70 8.50
N HIS A 1110 -39.50 7.71 7.73
CA HIS A 1110 -39.00 7.61 6.34
C HIS A 1110 -40.01 7.38 5.18
N THR A 1111 -41.21 7.96 5.24
CA THR A 1111 -42.12 8.07 4.07
C THR A 1111 -41.86 9.32 3.20
N THR A 1112 -40.60 9.61 2.85
CA THR A 1112 -40.25 10.78 1.99
C THR A 1112 -40.44 10.46 0.51
N ILE A 1113 -39.84 9.38 0.02
CA ILE A 1113 -39.82 8.97 -1.39
C ILE A 1113 -41.24 8.68 -1.90
N SER A 1114 -42.04 7.91 -1.15
CA SER A 1114 -43.43 7.61 -1.50
C SER A 1114 -44.30 8.86 -1.63
N THR A 1115 -44.07 9.88 -0.79
CA THR A 1115 -44.87 11.11 -0.78
C THR A 1115 -44.46 12.04 -1.92
N ALA A 1116 -43.16 12.18 -2.17
CA ALA A 1116 -42.63 12.95 -3.31
C ALA A 1116 -43.07 12.34 -4.66
N LEU A 1117 -42.98 11.01 -4.81
CA LEU A 1117 -43.47 10.33 -6.01
C LEU A 1117 -44.98 10.38 -6.16
N HIS A 1118 -45.76 10.25 -5.08
CA HIS A 1118 -47.21 10.40 -5.16
C HIS A 1118 -47.61 11.81 -5.62
N ASN A 1119 -46.89 12.84 -5.19
CA ASN A 1119 -47.07 14.21 -5.65
C ASN A 1119 -46.66 14.38 -7.13
N ALA A 1120 -45.54 13.79 -7.57
CA ALA A 1120 -45.11 13.82 -8.97
C ALA A 1120 -46.09 13.09 -9.91
N TYR A 1121 -46.55 11.88 -9.52
CA TYR A 1121 -47.58 11.12 -10.25
C TYR A 1121 -48.95 11.80 -10.26
N SER A 1122 -49.20 12.76 -9.36
CA SER A 1122 -50.47 13.53 -9.33
C SER A 1122 -50.48 14.75 -10.27
N GLN A 1123 -49.35 15.13 -10.89
CA GLN A 1123 -49.33 16.28 -11.80
C GLN A 1123 -50.07 15.97 -13.13
N PRO A 1124 -51.05 16.80 -13.56
CA PRO A 1124 -51.87 16.50 -14.75
C PRO A 1124 -51.09 16.32 -16.06
N MET A 1125 -49.91 16.92 -16.17
CA MET A 1125 -49.07 16.88 -17.37
C MET A 1125 -48.45 15.49 -17.61
N VAL A 1126 -47.98 14.82 -16.54
CA VAL A 1126 -47.43 13.45 -16.61
C VAL A 1126 -48.53 12.44 -16.95
N LYS A 1127 -49.74 12.62 -16.40
CA LYS A 1127 -50.89 11.77 -16.70
C LYS A 1127 -51.30 11.83 -18.18
N LYS A 1128 -51.32 13.04 -18.78
CA LYS A 1128 -51.56 13.20 -20.23
C LYS A 1128 -50.52 12.50 -21.11
N LEU A 1129 -49.24 12.54 -20.73
CA LEU A 1129 -48.15 11.88 -21.46
C LEU A 1129 -48.21 10.34 -21.38
N LEU A 1130 -48.79 9.78 -20.33
CA LEU A 1130 -48.93 8.32 -20.15
C LEU A 1130 -50.23 7.75 -20.73
N GLU A 1131 -51.27 8.56 -20.92
CA GLU A 1131 -52.57 8.11 -21.44
C GLU A 1131 -52.67 8.12 -22.97
N HIS A 1132 -51.76 8.80 -23.68
CA HIS A 1132 -51.73 8.82 -25.15
C HIS A 1132 -50.49 8.11 -25.69
N GLY A 1133 -50.63 6.80 -25.92
CA GLY A 1133 -49.61 5.99 -26.54
C GLY A 1133 -49.41 6.29 -28.03
N ALA A 1134 -48.14 6.42 -28.42
CA ALA A 1134 -47.60 6.35 -29.78
C ALA A 1134 -47.70 7.58 -30.73
N THR A 1135 -46.66 7.66 -31.57
CA THR A 1135 -46.56 8.37 -32.86
C THR A 1135 -46.75 9.90 -32.91
N SER A 1136 -45.62 10.60 -32.88
CA SER A 1136 -45.30 11.56 -33.95
C SER A 1136 -43.84 11.43 -34.38
N LYS A 1137 -43.61 11.34 -35.70
CA LYS A 1137 -42.27 11.56 -36.27
C LYS A 1137 -42.07 13.05 -36.43
N TYR A 1138 -41.10 13.64 -35.74
CA TYR A 1138 -40.60 14.97 -36.13
C TYR A 1138 -39.42 14.79 -37.08
N SER A 1139 -39.73 14.85 -38.37
CA SER A 1139 -38.73 14.93 -39.43
C SER A 1139 -37.99 16.27 -39.34
N VAL A 1140 -36.66 16.23 -39.30
CA VAL A 1140 -35.83 17.43 -39.49
C VAL A 1140 -36.02 17.93 -40.92
N ILE A 1141 -36.79 19.01 -41.07
CA ILE A 1141 -36.88 19.76 -42.32
C ILE A 1141 -35.87 20.90 -42.22
N HIS A 1142 -34.73 20.76 -42.90
CA HIS A 1142 -33.88 21.91 -43.20
C HIS A 1142 -34.66 22.91 -44.05
N ASN A 1143 -34.62 24.19 -43.69
CA ASN A 1143 -34.93 25.28 -44.62
C ASN A 1143 -33.84 26.37 -44.49
N PRO A 1144 -33.04 26.66 -45.54
CA PRO A 1144 -31.75 27.35 -45.38
C PRO A 1144 -31.78 28.85 -45.74
N THR A 1145 -32.46 29.70 -44.96
CA THR A 1145 -32.36 31.18 -45.11
C THR A 1145 -32.69 31.95 -43.82
N GLY A 1146 -31.88 32.97 -43.50
CA GLY A 1146 -32.39 34.26 -42.99
C GLY A 1146 -32.55 34.47 -41.48
N THR A 1147 -31.61 35.23 -40.90
CA THR A 1147 -31.84 36.39 -39.99
C THR A 1147 -32.66 36.26 -38.68
N GLU A 1148 -31.92 36.49 -37.58
CA GLU A 1148 -32.22 37.41 -36.46
C GLU A 1148 -33.02 37.02 -35.19
N SER A 1149 -32.46 37.50 -34.07
CA SER A 1149 -33.07 37.86 -32.79
C SER A 1149 -33.65 36.76 -31.87
N LEU A 1150 -32.84 36.37 -30.88
CA LEU A 1150 -33.36 35.82 -29.61
C LEU A 1150 -33.87 36.96 -28.72
N SER A 1151 -35.18 37.01 -28.48
CA SER A 1151 -35.76 37.87 -27.44
C SER A 1151 -36.89 37.16 -26.68
N SER A 1152 -36.91 37.38 -25.36
CA SER A 1152 -37.95 36.98 -24.39
C SER A 1152 -38.57 35.57 -24.50
N PHE A 1153 -38.16 34.68 -23.57
CA PHE A 1153 -39.13 33.84 -22.87
C PHE A 1153 -38.89 33.91 -21.35
N SER A 1154 -39.98 33.84 -20.57
CA SER A 1154 -39.99 34.32 -19.17
C SER A 1154 -39.62 33.24 -18.14
N LEU A 1155 -38.76 33.62 -17.19
CA LEU A 1155 -38.20 32.75 -16.13
C LEU A 1155 -39.17 32.56 -14.94
N ALA A 1156 -40.45 32.37 -15.23
CA ALA A 1156 -41.55 32.47 -14.25
C ALA A 1156 -42.30 31.15 -13.96
N SER A 1157 -41.95 30.04 -14.63
CA SER A 1157 -42.72 28.78 -14.58
C SER A 1157 -42.06 27.66 -13.77
N LEU A 1158 -40.95 27.92 -13.06
CA LEU A 1158 -40.23 26.95 -12.23
C LEU A 1158 -39.80 27.60 -10.91
N ARG A 1159 -40.60 27.36 -9.86
CA ARG A 1159 -40.32 27.61 -8.44
C ARG A 1159 -41.08 26.59 -7.59
#